data_AF-I2FPC0-F1
#
_entry.id   AF-I2FPC0-F1
#
_cell.length_a   1.000
_cell.length_b   1.000
_cell.length_c   1.000
_cell.angle_alpha   90.00
_cell.angle_beta   90.00
_cell.angle_gamma   90.00
#
_symmetry.space_group_name_H-M   'P 1'
#
loop_
_entity.id
_entity.type
_entity.pdbx_description
1 polymer ?
#
loop_
_entity_poly.entity_id
_entity_poly.type
_entity_poly.pdbx_seq_one_letter_code
_entity_poly.pdbx_strand_id
1 'polypeptide(L)'
;MSSSSAVAWLHRVCFDDYGYTFSLAALAIVSAALSQVVLRRISFTEIDFQTYVGQAALFLQGERHYANLNPEGGSGPCVYPAAHLYVYSFFHWLTDGGKNILPAQKVFAGLLTANNLIVGLLYRQVGMPPIAVLPLILSKRISSIFLLRMFNDPIAIFLVYVALFAAINARWKLSALLFSLGLGVKMNVLLFLPGIAAAAFAYTGLAGAVSYTSIIAVVQVLISLPFTWHDAHAYLAHAFDFSRAFLYVWTVNWRFVDEKTFLSQPFAKGLLAIHLALLAIFGLFRWTAIGTQGPRWIFNNLSKQTSALDRRAKVAILGTAFTSNVIGILCSRSLHYQFYSWYFHQVPLLLWFSKLPVVLKLVVPVALEWCWNVFPSTENSSLVLLVCHLFLVSACFTLPGPTSTAETERILSTQQEDEQDEVDALLSNDGLRPIRKQAVAAHLDTTSVSNDEPIEHDDALQRLAEARAAKAAKEAKLRKAFQRRIATRRRVLALLGRFSLLLRPLLVILALALIFVVPHPQSPVSKGTYVDENALQPAQARVYWDYFDVTYADMLSEKISRLRDASSAERADLVYSQLQSYGLDVHRQQFNYDKLLPGNKTVLSGTNVYARSATPRIDGREAVILTASWRSRWLGEDDPFAPTAATANATRTTFDTRGQINVRGIASILALARYLTTQAHLSKDLIFVISDGHLQGIHAWSSAYFGNIPPGLQVEAVAHAGSQVWNAISIDYPSDSFSSLQVQYEGFDGQLPNMDVINTIVRIAQHVAGSIPISLAAQSSKSLLKEAVLDLAKRSGLSLRPDVEYGLHRYQDGLSSAIRQLWFGVVGQASGPHGFFQRNHVDAITIYAVPATGPYGFFHMGRVIESFVRSMSNLIERLHHSQFFYLLLNPSRFVPIGTAILVPLFLSISLTISGLAKWFDEGKRSKAEREALLLRLEALKAEKYMPAEQDVMPDNPTLAWYRNHLVQRILAVEEEEGNEKVATRLHEFADALRDSIRPNGAALACVASTLVLGAAVLYHADTLATSALDSTKDLAQWQLITLASIGVMALAPAGAFMIRIRTTTIRCNRMSSLLLAFAYLQAGLLVALLSVLNLAQATVLALGTYSALRIASWKCSAVVGWLRFVVMSMLHPVMWVLALRMVQTLGGGSFKVAFEQAMMHWMLFGSATVPIVCLAYLPIVVQAQLAALLNI
;
A
#
# COMPACT_ATOMS: atom_id res chain seq x y z
N MET A 1 58.13 -28.50 -0.08
CA MET A 1 58.76 -28.42 1.26
C MET A 1 57.99 -29.33 2.20
N SER A 2 58.68 -30.31 2.82
CA SER A 2 58.12 -31.35 3.68
C SER A 2 57.64 -30.79 5.02
N SER A 3 56.33 -30.75 5.25
CA SER A 3 55.76 -30.36 6.54
C SER A 3 55.95 -31.49 7.55
N SER A 4 56.59 -31.19 8.69
CA SER A 4 56.72 -32.03 9.88
C SER A 4 55.45 -32.83 10.20
N SER A 5 55.59 -34.12 10.51
CA SER A 5 54.50 -35.09 10.70
C SER A 5 53.48 -34.72 11.79
N ALA A 6 53.85 -33.90 12.77
CA ALA A 6 52.96 -33.52 13.88
C ALA A 6 51.91 -32.46 13.52
N VAL A 7 52.28 -31.40 12.76
CA VAL A 7 51.37 -30.31 12.40
C VAL A 7 50.32 -30.77 11.39
N ALA A 8 50.72 -31.59 10.43
CA ALA A 8 49.79 -32.19 9.47
C ALA A 8 48.81 -33.14 10.16
N TRP A 9 49.28 -33.95 11.12
CA TRP A 9 48.42 -34.82 11.92
C TRP A 9 47.44 -34.01 12.79
N LEU A 10 47.91 -32.97 13.48
CA LEU A 10 47.06 -32.05 14.26
C LEU A 10 45.99 -31.38 13.41
N HIS A 11 46.35 -30.91 12.20
CA HIS A 11 45.39 -30.34 11.27
C HIS A 11 44.32 -31.36 10.88
N ARG A 12 44.69 -32.60 10.54
CA ARG A 12 43.74 -33.68 10.22
C ARG A 12 42.83 -34.00 11.41
N VAL A 13 43.36 -34.09 12.63
CA VAL A 13 42.57 -34.39 13.83
C VAL A 13 41.61 -33.24 14.19
N CYS A 14 42.00 -31.98 13.96
CA CYS A 14 41.16 -30.83 14.32
C CYS A 14 40.09 -30.48 13.28
N PHE A 15 40.36 -30.73 11.99
CA PHE A 15 39.53 -30.23 10.89
C PHE A 15 38.89 -31.32 10.02
N ASP A 16 39.44 -32.53 9.94
CA ASP A 16 38.88 -33.60 9.10
C ASP A 16 37.91 -34.51 9.87
N ASP A 17 36.97 -35.15 9.16
CA ASP A 17 35.95 -36.03 9.77
C ASP A 17 36.57 -37.17 10.60
N TYR A 18 37.75 -37.65 10.21
CA TYR A 18 38.53 -38.65 10.94
C TYR A 18 38.71 -38.28 12.42
N GLY A 19 38.92 -36.99 12.71
CA GLY A 19 39.12 -36.48 14.07
C GLY A 19 37.93 -36.65 15.00
N TYR A 20 36.70 -36.82 14.49
CA TYR A 20 35.51 -37.03 15.34
C TYR A 20 35.55 -38.33 16.14
N THR A 21 36.28 -39.34 15.65
CA THR A 21 36.47 -40.61 16.38
C THR A 21 37.15 -40.37 17.73
N PHE A 22 38.17 -39.51 17.75
CA PHE A 22 38.87 -39.11 18.98
C PHE A 22 38.11 -38.02 19.74
N SER A 23 37.61 -36.99 19.05
CA SER A 23 37.00 -35.84 19.71
C SER A 23 35.70 -36.18 20.43
N LEU A 24 34.87 -37.10 19.92
CA LEU A 24 33.64 -37.54 20.61
C LEU A 24 33.96 -38.38 21.84
N ALA A 25 34.95 -39.27 21.76
CA ALA A 25 35.41 -40.06 22.90
C ALA A 25 36.01 -39.15 23.99
N ALA A 26 36.87 -38.20 23.59
CA ALA A 26 37.44 -37.19 24.49
C ALA A 26 36.35 -36.30 25.10
N LEU A 27 35.36 -35.86 24.31
CA LEU A 27 34.21 -35.09 24.78
C LEU A 27 33.44 -35.84 25.87
N ALA A 28 33.19 -37.13 25.68
CA ALA A 28 32.51 -37.95 26.68
C ALA A 28 33.31 -38.06 27.99
N ILE A 29 34.61 -38.41 27.88
CA ILE A 29 35.49 -38.59 29.04
C ILE A 29 35.65 -37.29 29.81
N VAL A 30 35.94 -36.18 29.12
CA VAL A 30 36.15 -34.87 29.74
C VAL A 30 34.85 -34.34 30.35
N SER A 31 33.71 -34.47 29.66
CA SER A 31 32.39 -34.09 30.19
C SER A 31 32.06 -34.86 31.48
N ALA A 32 32.32 -36.17 31.51
CA ALA A 32 32.10 -37.00 32.69
C ALA A 32 33.05 -36.63 33.84
N ALA A 33 34.34 -36.42 33.55
CA ALA A 33 35.34 -36.03 34.53
C ALA A 33 35.03 -34.65 35.15
N LEU A 34 34.73 -33.65 34.32
CA LEU A 34 34.33 -32.31 34.77
C LEU A 34 33.05 -32.37 35.62
N SER A 35 32.07 -33.18 35.20
CA SER A 35 30.84 -33.36 35.98
C SER A 35 31.13 -33.93 37.36
N GLN A 36 31.99 -34.95 37.48
CA GLN A 36 32.40 -35.50 38.77
C GLN A 36 33.16 -34.50 39.64
N VAL A 37 34.03 -33.69 39.04
CA VAL A 37 34.74 -32.62 39.76
C VAL A 37 33.74 -31.61 40.33
N VAL A 38 32.78 -31.15 39.52
CA VAL A 38 31.74 -30.20 39.95
C VAL A 38 30.90 -30.78 41.08
N LEU A 39 30.42 -32.02 40.96
CA LEU A 39 29.58 -32.66 41.99
C LEU A 39 30.31 -32.85 43.33
N ARG A 40 31.63 -33.00 43.32
CA ARG A 40 32.44 -33.10 44.55
C ARG A 40 32.83 -31.76 45.15
N ARG A 41 32.95 -30.71 44.33
CA ARG A 41 33.51 -29.41 44.73
C ARG A 41 32.48 -28.32 44.95
N ILE A 42 31.28 -28.46 44.39
CA ILE A 42 30.26 -27.41 44.41
C ILE A 42 28.95 -27.99 44.96
N SER A 43 28.44 -27.36 46.02
CA SER A 43 27.17 -27.75 46.64
C SER A 43 25.99 -27.53 45.69
N PHE A 44 25.01 -28.41 45.80
CA PHE A 44 23.73 -28.29 45.11
C PHE A 44 23.03 -26.96 45.47
N THR A 45 22.39 -26.31 44.49
CA THR A 45 21.69 -25.04 44.69
C THR A 45 20.23 -25.21 44.32
N GLU A 46 19.37 -25.32 45.32
CA GLU A 46 17.94 -25.49 45.12
C GLU A 46 17.30 -24.23 44.52
N ILE A 47 16.46 -24.44 43.51
CA ILE A 47 15.61 -23.38 42.92
C ILE A 47 14.21 -23.94 42.70
N ASP A 48 14.07 -24.98 41.86
CA ASP A 48 12.77 -25.56 41.51
C ASP A 48 12.72 -27.08 41.58
N PHE A 49 13.83 -27.79 41.82
CA PHE A 49 13.86 -29.25 41.74
C PHE A 49 12.94 -29.89 42.79
N GLN A 50 12.97 -29.40 44.03
CA GLN A 50 12.05 -29.86 45.09
C GLN A 50 10.60 -29.55 44.75
N THR A 51 10.33 -28.39 44.15
CA THR A 51 8.99 -28.04 43.66
C THR A 51 8.52 -29.03 42.60
N TYR A 52 9.38 -29.43 41.65
CA TYR A 52 9.02 -30.41 40.62
C TYR A 52 8.76 -31.80 41.19
N VAL A 53 9.57 -32.23 42.17
CA VAL A 53 9.36 -33.50 42.90
C VAL A 53 8.07 -33.46 43.73
N GLY A 54 7.76 -32.33 44.38
CA GLY A 54 6.52 -32.12 45.13
C GLY A 54 5.27 -32.13 44.24
N GLN A 55 5.33 -31.50 43.06
CA GLN A 55 4.27 -31.58 42.05
C GLN A 55 4.01 -33.03 41.61
N ALA A 56 5.09 -33.79 41.38
CA ALA A 56 4.99 -35.20 41.05
C ALA A 56 4.44 -36.05 42.21
N ALA A 57 4.73 -35.69 43.47
CA ALA A 57 4.20 -36.38 44.64
C ALA A 57 2.67 -36.24 44.73
N LEU A 58 2.12 -35.03 44.52
CA LEU A 58 0.67 -34.79 44.47
C LEU A 58 0.00 -35.61 43.35
N PHE A 59 0.64 -35.68 42.18
CA PHE A 59 0.17 -36.53 41.08
C PHE A 59 0.18 -38.03 41.47
N LEU A 60 1.24 -38.52 42.12
CA LEU A 60 1.33 -39.91 42.59
C LEU A 60 0.30 -40.23 43.69
N GLN A 61 -0.11 -39.24 44.49
CA GLN A 61 -1.16 -39.36 45.51
C GLN A 61 -2.59 -39.38 44.92
N GLY A 62 -2.75 -39.18 43.61
CA GLY A 62 -4.03 -39.28 42.92
C GLY A 62 -4.61 -37.95 42.43
N GLU A 63 -3.94 -36.82 42.63
CA GLU A 63 -4.42 -35.52 42.13
C GLU A 63 -4.40 -35.50 40.59
N ARG A 64 -5.52 -35.09 39.98
CA ARG A 64 -5.73 -35.02 38.51
C ARG A 64 -6.26 -33.66 38.06
N HIS A 65 -6.69 -32.80 38.98
CA HIS A 65 -7.07 -31.44 38.68
C HIS A 65 -5.81 -30.57 38.61
N TYR A 66 -5.48 -30.06 37.42
CA TYR A 66 -4.17 -29.45 37.15
C TYR A 66 -3.89 -28.20 38.01
N ALA A 67 -4.92 -27.45 38.40
CA ALA A 67 -4.81 -26.27 39.25
C ALA A 67 -4.34 -26.58 40.68
N ASN A 68 -4.57 -27.81 41.15
CA ASN A 68 -4.23 -28.24 42.50
C ASN A 68 -2.81 -28.82 42.61
N LEU A 69 -2.09 -28.95 41.50
CA LEU A 69 -0.70 -29.43 41.48
C LEU A 69 0.26 -28.31 41.94
N ASN A 70 0.11 -27.88 43.19
CA ASN A 70 0.85 -26.80 43.81
C ASN A 70 1.30 -27.21 45.23
N PRO A 71 2.52 -27.76 45.38
CA PRO A 71 3.00 -28.23 46.69
C PRO A 71 3.20 -27.06 47.66
N GLU A 72 2.83 -27.26 48.93
CA GLU A 72 3.06 -26.29 50.00
C GLU A 72 4.56 -26.02 50.17
N GLY A 73 4.95 -24.74 50.23
CA GLY A 73 6.36 -24.33 50.31
C GLY A 73 7.14 -24.41 48.98
N GLY A 74 6.49 -24.78 47.87
CA GLY A 74 7.10 -24.78 46.53
C GLY A 74 7.08 -23.41 45.82
N SER A 75 7.77 -23.33 44.68
CA SER A 75 7.89 -22.12 43.84
C SER A 75 6.61 -21.74 43.09
N GLY A 76 5.52 -22.52 43.22
CA GLY A 76 4.20 -22.27 42.63
C GLY A 76 3.58 -23.47 41.89
N PRO A 77 2.41 -23.27 41.26
CA PRO A 77 1.65 -24.35 40.61
C PRO A 77 2.36 -24.94 39.39
N CYS A 78 1.97 -26.16 39.01
CA CYS A 78 2.47 -26.83 37.81
C CYS A 78 2.01 -26.08 36.55
N VAL A 79 2.98 -25.56 35.80
CA VAL A 79 2.77 -24.83 34.54
C VAL A 79 3.44 -25.51 33.34
N TYR A 80 3.73 -26.79 33.49
CA TYR A 80 4.42 -27.60 32.48
C TYR A 80 3.45 -28.59 31.87
N PRO A 81 3.68 -29.12 30.66
CA PRO A 81 2.80 -30.15 30.12
C PRO A 81 2.97 -31.50 30.83
N ALA A 82 2.02 -32.42 30.62
CA ALA A 82 1.86 -33.62 31.44
C ALA A 82 3.08 -34.55 31.54
N ALA A 83 3.95 -34.63 30.52
CA ALA A 83 5.14 -35.49 30.58
C ALA A 83 6.18 -34.99 31.60
N HIS A 84 6.16 -33.71 31.98
CA HIS A 84 6.94 -33.18 33.10
C HIS A 84 6.68 -33.99 34.38
N LEU A 85 5.40 -34.23 34.70
CA LEU A 85 5.02 -34.97 35.90
C LEU A 85 5.54 -36.41 35.85
N TYR A 86 5.46 -37.08 34.70
CA TYR A 86 5.97 -38.45 34.54
C TYR A 86 7.50 -38.54 34.72
N VAL A 87 8.23 -37.55 34.19
CA VAL A 87 9.68 -37.45 34.36
C VAL A 87 10.04 -37.23 35.83
N TYR A 88 9.34 -36.34 36.54
CA TYR A 88 9.64 -36.06 37.94
C TYR A 88 9.05 -37.08 38.92
N SER A 89 8.09 -37.92 38.52
CA SER A 89 7.70 -39.11 39.28
C SER A 89 8.85 -40.13 39.33
N PHE A 90 9.61 -40.28 38.25
CA PHE A 90 10.84 -41.09 38.27
C PHE A 90 11.89 -40.50 39.23
N PHE A 91 12.10 -39.18 39.22
CA PHE A 91 13.03 -38.54 40.16
C PHE A 91 12.54 -38.57 41.61
N HIS A 92 11.24 -38.47 41.85
CA HIS A 92 10.64 -38.65 43.17
C HIS A 92 11.00 -40.03 43.74
N TRP A 93 10.83 -41.09 42.94
CA TRP A 93 11.24 -42.44 43.32
C TRP A 93 12.76 -42.56 43.54
N LEU A 94 13.56 -42.02 42.62
CA LEU A 94 15.03 -42.15 42.66
C LEU A 94 15.68 -41.43 43.86
N THR A 95 15.05 -40.36 44.36
CA THR A 95 15.61 -39.49 45.39
C THR A 95 14.98 -39.66 46.78
N ASP A 96 14.10 -40.66 46.96
CA ASP A 96 13.26 -40.82 48.14
C ASP A 96 12.48 -39.53 48.49
N GLY A 97 11.73 -39.02 47.51
CA GLY A 97 10.94 -37.79 47.65
C GLY A 97 11.78 -36.52 47.79
N GLY A 98 12.98 -36.49 47.21
CA GLY A 98 13.88 -35.32 47.23
C GLY A 98 14.89 -35.28 48.38
N LYS A 99 14.91 -36.28 49.27
CA LYS A 99 15.84 -36.34 50.42
C LYS A 99 17.28 -36.64 50.02
N ASN A 100 17.50 -37.47 48.99
CA ASN A 100 18.83 -37.81 48.48
C ASN A 100 19.00 -37.34 47.03
N ILE A 101 19.68 -36.21 46.86
CA ILE A 101 19.76 -35.50 45.57
C ILE A 101 20.89 -36.07 44.68
N LEU A 102 21.91 -36.73 45.27
CA LEU A 102 23.10 -37.19 44.54
C LEU A 102 22.78 -38.18 43.39
N PRO A 103 21.87 -39.16 43.53
CA PRO A 103 21.43 -40.02 42.43
C PRO A 103 20.87 -39.22 41.24
N ALA A 104 20.03 -38.20 41.50
CA ALA A 104 19.49 -37.34 40.45
C ALA A 104 20.60 -36.53 39.76
N GLN A 105 21.54 -35.98 40.52
CA GLN A 105 22.69 -35.26 39.95
C GLN A 105 23.55 -36.14 39.04
N LYS A 106 23.72 -37.42 39.37
CA LYS A 106 24.42 -38.38 38.49
C LYS A 106 23.66 -38.64 37.19
N VAL A 107 22.32 -38.74 37.24
CA VAL A 107 21.49 -38.85 36.03
C VAL A 107 21.64 -37.60 35.17
N PHE A 108 21.59 -36.40 35.76
CA PHE A 108 21.80 -35.15 35.03
C PHE A 108 23.23 -34.99 34.48
N ALA A 109 24.24 -35.54 35.15
CA ALA A 109 25.60 -35.63 34.61
C ALA A 109 25.68 -36.54 33.38
N GLY A 110 24.97 -37.68 33.42
CA GLY A 110 24.78 -38.54 32.25
C GLY A 110 24.05 -37.81 31.12
N LEU A 111 22.98 -37.07 31.44
CA LEU A 111 22.22 -36.28 30.49
C LEU A 111 23.06 -35.18 29.83
N LEU A 112 23.89 -34.45 30.59
CA LEU A 112 24.81 -33.45 30.03
C LEU A 112 25.76 -34.07 29.01
N THR A 113 26.33 -35.23 29.36
CA THR A 113 27.25 -35.96 28.48
C THR A 113 26.55 -36.49 27.24
N ALA A 114 25.36 -37.08 27.38
CA ALA A 114 24.53 -37.52 26.26
C ALA A 114 24.13 -36.35 25.34
N ASN A 115 23.78 -35.21 25.92
CA ASN A 115 23.42 -34.00 25.19
C ASN A 115 24.60 -33.43 24.40
N ASN A 116 25.80 -33.39 24.99
CA ASN A 116 27.00 -32.98 24.28
C ASN A 116 27.37 -33.96 23.15
N LEU A 117 27.19 -35.26 23.36
CA LEU A 117 27.44 -36.28 22.35
C LEU A 117 26.47 -36.20 21.16
N ILE A 118 25.16 -36.07 21.41
CA ILE A 118 24.18 -35.93 20.31
C ILE A 118 24.43 -34.66 19.50
N VAL A 119 24.81 -33.56 20.14
CA VAL A 119 25.19 -32.31 19.47
C VAL A 119 26.49 -32.49 18.66
N GLY A 120 27.50 -33.18 19.21
CA GLY A 120 28.71 -33.53 18.47
C GLY A 120 28.42 -34.41 17.24
N LEU A 121 27.48 -35.34 17.33
CA LEU A 121 27.02 -36.15 16.20
C LEU A 121 26.27 -35.32 15.15
N LEU A 122 25.45 -34.35 15.58
CA LEU A 122 24.82 -33.39 14.68
C LEU A 122 25.89 -32.57 13.93
N TYR A 123 26.90 -32.05 14.63
CA TYR A 123 28.02 -31.30 14.05
C TYR A 123 28.78 -32.12 13.01
N ARG A 124 29.02 -33.41 13.29
CA ARG A 124 29.63 -34.35 12.34
C ARG A 124 28.76 -34.54 11.09
N GLN A 125 27.45 -34.76 11.24
CA GLN A 125 26.53 -35.01 10.12
C GLN A 125 26.40 -33.82 9.16
N VAL A 126 26.56 -32.59 9.66
CA VAL A 126 26.61 -31.37 8.82
C VAL A 126 28.05 -30.99 8.42
N GLY A 127 29.03 -31.74 8.92
CA GLY A 127 30.47 -31.64 8.71
C GLY A 127 31.12 -30.33 9.17
N MET A 128 30.72 -29.85 10.34
CA MET A 128 31.56 -28.93 11.10
C MET A 128 32.88 -29.63 11.47
N PRO A 129 34.00 -28.91 11.64
CA PRO A 129 35.26 -29.52 12.04
C PRO A 129 35.20 -30.07 13.48
N PRO A 130 35.92 -31.15 13.81
CA PRO A 130 35.98 -31.71 15.16
C PRO A 130 36.27 -30.69 16.27
N ILE A 131 37.08 -29.67 16.01
CA ILE A 131 37.38 -28.59 16.97
C ILE A 131 36.13 -27.85 17.47
N ALA A 132 35.02 -27.89 16.72
CA ALA A 132 33.77 -27.24 17.09
C ALA A 132 33.08 -27.85 18.32
N VAL A 133 33.52 -29.02 18.81
CA VAL A 133 32.99 -29.61 20.05
C VAL A 133 33.58 -28.98 21.32
N LEU A 134 34.71 -28.27 21.23
CA LEU A 134 35.38 -27.67 22.39
C LEU A 134 34.48 -26.71 23.19
N PRO A 135 33.72 -25.78 22.59
CA PRO A 135 32.82 -24.90 23.34
C PRO A 135 31.82 -25.64 24.23
N LEU A 136 31.42 -26.87 23.88
CA LEU A 136 30.38 -27.63 24.57
C LEU A 136 30.75 -28.02 26.02
N ILE A 137 32.03 -28.01 26.37
CA ILE A 137 32.55 -28.32 27.71
C ILE A 137 33.06 -27.09 28.47
N LEU A 138 33.11 -25.92 27.84
CA LEU A 138 33.69 -24.70 28.42
C LEU A 138 32.66 -23.81 29.15
N SER A 139 31.37 -24.07 28.98
CA SER A 139 30.32 -23.22 29.57
C SER A 139 30.08 -23.53 31.05
N LYS A 140 30.44 -22.56 31.91
CA LYS A 140 30.15 -22.61 33.35
C LYS A 140 28.64 -22.66 33.61
N ARG A 141 27.87 -21.85 32.87
CA ARG A 141 26.43 -21.74 33.09
C ARG A 141 25.70 -23.03 32.75
N ILE A 142 26.06 -23.69 31.65
CA ILE A 142 25.43 -24.95 31.22
C ILE A 142 25.70 -26.08 32.20
N SER A 143 26.96 -26.27 32.65
CA SER A 143 27.27 -27.25 33.69
C SER A 143 26.47 -27.00 34.97
N SER A 144 26.30 -25.73 35.37
CA SER A 144 25.51 -25.37 36.54
C SER A 144 24.01 -25.64 36.37
N ILE A 145 23.44 -25.41 35.19
CA ILE A 145 22.02 -25.71 34.89
C ILE A 145 21.74 -27.21 35.01
N PHE A 146 22.58 -28.05 34.40
CA PHE A 146 22.38 -29.50 34.43
C PHE A 146 22.67 -30.09 35.81
N LEU A 147 23.84 -29.80 36.40
CA LEU A 147 24.35 -30.53 37.56
C LEU A 147 23.88 -29.98 38.91
N LEU A 148 23.70 -28.66 39.01
CA LEU A 148 23.49 -27.99 40.29
C LEU A 148 22.05 -27.49 40.49
N ARG A 149 21.27 -27.37 39.40
CA ARG A 149 19.88 -26.91 39.43
C ARG A 149 18.88 -27.95 38.95
N MET A 150 19.29 -28.85 38.05
CA MET A 150 18.50 -30.00 37.58
C MET A 150 17.10 -29.60 37.05
N PHE A 151 17.06 -28.53 36.27
CA PHE A 151 15.83 -28.06 35.65
C PHE A 151 15.27 -29.06 34.62
N ASN A 152 14.01 -28.88 34.25
CA ASN A 152 13.37 -29.70 33.22
C ASN A 152 13.81 -29.32 31.78
N ASP A 153 14.32 -28.10 31.56
CA ASP A 153 14.78 -27.60 30.25
C ASP A 153 15.83 -28.50 29.58
N PRO A 154 16.91 -28.93 30.27
CA PRO A 154 17.84 -29.96 29.78
C PRO A 154 17.20 -31.20 29.14
N ILE A 155 16.16 -31.74 29.76
CA ILE A 155 15.49 -32.97 29.31
C ILE A 155 14.69 -32.67 28.03
N ALA A 156 13.94 -31.57 28.02
CA ALA A 156 13.17 -31.14 26.85
C ALA A 156 14.09 -30.88 25.64
N ILE A 157 15.20 -30.15 25.84
CA ILE A 157 16.15 -29.80 24.77
C ILE A 157 16.92 -31.03 24.26
N PHE A 158 17.26 -31.98 25.14
CA PHE A 158 17.85 -33.26 24.72
C PHE A 158 16.92 -33.99 23.74
N LEU A 159 15.63 -34.11 24.07
CA LEU A 159 14.63 -34.74 23.20
C LEU A 159 14.51 -34.01 21.86
N VAL A 160 14.60 -32.67 21.83
CA VAL A 160 14.64 -31.89 20.59
C VAL A 160 15.88 -32.22 19.75
N TYR A 161 17.07 -32.35 20.33
CA TYR A 161 18.27 -32.70 19.56
C TYR A 161 18.21 -34.12 19.00
N VAL A 162 17.66 -35.09 19.75
CA VAL A 162 17.43 -36.45 19.22
C VAL A 162 16.37 -36.43 18.11
N ALA A 163 15.31 -35.63 18.26
CA ALA A 163 14.29 -35.44 17.23
C ALA A 163 14.88 -34.82 15.95
N LEU A 164 15.77 -33.84 16.07
CA LEU A 164 16.49 -33.24 14.94
C LEU A 164 17.47 -34.22 14.31
N PHE A 165 18.16 -35.04 15.11
CA PHE A 165 19.01 -36.11 14.62
C PHE A 165 18.20 -37.13 13.79
N ALA A 166 16.98 -37.47 14.21
CA ALA A 166 16.08 -38.30 13.42
C ALA A 166 15.63 -37.61 12.11
N ALA A 167 15.34 -36.30 12.15
CA ALA A 167 14.93 -35.53 10.97
C ALA A 167 16.01 -35.45 9.89
N ILE A 168 17.27 -35.17 10.26
CA ILE A 168 18.38 -35.10 9.29
C ILE A 168 18.75 -36.47 8.69
N ASN A 169 18.29 -37.56 9.31
CA ASN A 169 18.38 -38.93 8.81
C ASN A 169 17.09 -39.37 8.09
N ALA A 170 16.24 -38.43 7.68
CA ALA A 170 14.97 -38.64 6.98
C ALA A 170 13.92 -39.49 7.73
N ARG A 171 14.07 -39.67 9.06
CA ARG A 171 13.10 -40.40 9.92
C ARG A 171 12.09 -39.43 10.54
N TRP A 172 11.27 -38.79 9.71
CA TRP A 172 10.36 -37.72 10.11
C TRP A 172 9.30 -38.12 11.16
N LYS A 173 8.76 -39.35 11.09
CA LYS A 173 7.78 -39.84 12.08
C LYS A 173 8.40 -40.00 13.48
N LEU A 174 9.61 -40.56 13.54
CA LEU A 174 10.38 -40.68 14.79
C LEU A 174 10.75 -39.29 15.34
N SER A 175 11.13 -38.38 14.44
CA SER A 175 11.35 -36.97 14.80
C SER A 175 10.11 -36.35 15.43
N ALA A 176 8.93 -36.48 14.82
CA ALA A 176 7.68 -35.96 15.36
C ALA A 176 7.32 -36.54 16.74
N LEU A 177 7.51 -37.84 16.92
CA LEU A 177 7.29 -38.52 18.22
C LEU A 177 8.20 -37.95 19.31
N LEU A 178 9.52 -37.91 19.07
CA LEU A 178 10.50 -37.41 20.03
C LEU A 178 10.32 -35.91 20.31
N PHE A 179 9.98 -35.13 19.28
CA PHE A 179 9.68 -33.71 19.41
C PHE A 179 8.45 -33.49 20.30
N SER A 180 7.40 -34.29 20.11
CA SER A 180 6.19 -34.25 20.94
C SER A 180 6.49 -34.65 22.39
N LEU A 181 7.34 -35.65 22.63
CA LEU A 181 7.78 -35.98 24.00
C LEU A 181 8.51 -34.80 24.66
N GLY A 182 9.38 -34.09 23.93
CA GLY A 182 10.02 -32.88 24.42
C GLY A 182 9.02 -31.76 24.75
N LEU A 183 8.06 -31.53 23.85
CA LEU A 183 6.96 -30.60 24.07
C LEU A 183 6.14 -30.95 25.32
N GLY A 184 5.94 -32.25 25.56
CA GLY A 184 5.27 -32.77 26.75
C GLY A 184 6.00 -32.47 28.06
N VAL A 185 7.30 -32.16 28.03
CA VAL A 185 8.08 -31.77 29.22
C VAL A 185 8.04 -30.26 29.42
N LYS A 186 8.22 -29.47 28.35
CA LYS A 186 8.23 -28.01 28.43
C LYS A 186 7.79 -27.35 27.13
N MET A 187 6.99 -26.29 27.25
CA MET A 187 6.40 -25.59 26.11
C MET A 187 7.39 -24.82 25.24
N ASN A 188 8.61 -24.55 25.72
CA ASN A 188 9.65 -23.84 24.95
C ASN A 188 10.01 -24.55 23.63
N VAL A 189 9.78 -25.86 23.56
CA VAL A 189 9.94 -26.67 22.34
C VAL A 189 9.09 -26.12 21.17
N LEU A 190 7.97 -25.44 21.44
CA LEU A 190 7.16 -24.77 20.41
C LEU A 190 7.95 -23.75 19.59
N LEU A 191 9.01 -23.15 20.12
CA LEU A 191 9.83 -22.17 19.40
C LEU A 191 10.51 -22.77 18.16
N PHE A 192 10.74 -24.08 18.13
CA PHE A 192 11.33 -24.79 17.00
C PHE A 192 10.28 -25.22 15.95
N LEU A 193 9.00 -25.30 16.34
CA LEU A 193 7.94 -25.89 15.54
C LEU A 193 7.74 -25.19 14.18
N PRO A 194 7.69 -23.83 14.08
CA PRO A 194 7.53 -23.17 12.78
C PRO A 194 8.65 -23.53 11.78
N GLY A 195 9.90 -23.53 12.24
CA GLY A 195 11.06 -23.85 11.40
C GLY A 195 11.14 -25.32 10.98
N ILE A 196 10.80 -26.24 11.89
CA ILE A 196 10.77 -27.68 11.60
C ILE A 196 9.58 -28.03 10.70
N ALA A 197 8.40 -27.46 10.93
CA ALA A 197 7.23 -27.67 10.10
C ALA A 197 7.45 -27.17 8.65
N ALA A 198 8.09 -26.01 8.50
CA ALA A 198 8.48 -25.50 7.19
C ALA A 198 9.48 -26.43 6.47
N ALA A 199 10.47 -26.96 7.20
CA ALA A 199 11.40 -27.95 6.64
C ALA A 199 10.70 -29.27 6.29
N ALA A 200 9.82 -29.79 7.16
CA ALA A 200 9.04 -30.98 6.91
C ALA A 200 8.20 -30.80 5.63
N PHE A 201 7.51 -29.68 5.47
CA PHE A 201 6.77 -29.38 4.24
C PHE A 201 7.68 -29.32 3.00
N ALA A 202 8.83 -28.65 3.10
CA ALA A 202 9.75 -28.51 1.96
C ALA A 202 10.35 -29.84 1.47
N TYR A 203 10.57 -30.81 2.37
CA TYR A 203 11.23 -32.09 2.07
C TYR A 203 10.28 -33.30 1.97
N THR A 204 9.10 -33.23 2.58
CA THR A 204 8.12 -34.35 2.61
C THR A 204 6.77 -34.00 1.96
N GLY A 205 6.59 -32.75 1.51
CA GLY A 205 5.34 -32.26 0.92
C GLY A 205 4.21 -32.09 1.95
N LEU A 206 2.98 -31.89 1.45
CA LEU A 206 1.83 -31.64 2.32
C LEU A 206 1.48 -32.85 3.18
N ALA A 207 1.48 -34.05 2.58
CA ALA A 207 1.12 -35.28 3.29
C ALA A 207 2.07 -35.57 4.46
N GLY A 208 3.37 -35.37 4.27
CA GLY A 208 4.35 -35.56 5.33
C GLY A 208 4.28 -34.48 6.41
N ALA A 209 4.03 -33.21 6.06
CA ALA A 209 3.82 -32.14 7.03
C ALA A 209 2.55 -32.34 7.89
N VAL A 210 1.45 -32.77 7.25
CA VAL A 210 0.22 -33.15 7.96
C VAL A 210 0.50 -34.33 8.89
N SER A 211 1.16 -35.39 8.39
CA SER A 211 1.54 -36.54 9.23
C SER A 211 2.42 -36.14 10.42
N TYR A 212 3.38 -35.24 10.24
CA TYR A 212 4.25 -34.74 11.31
C TYR A 212 3.43 -34.04 12.41
N THR A 213 2.53 -33.15 12.00
CA THR A 213 1.68 -32.37 12.92
C THR A 213 0.65 -33.27 13.62
N SER A 214 0.05 -34.22 12.91
CA SER A 214 -0.90 -35.17 13.48
C SER A 214 -0.27 -36.07 14.54
N ILE A 215 0.97 -36.54 14.33
CA ILE A 215 1.70 -37.33 15.35
C ILE A 215 1.92 -36.50 16.61
N ILE A 216 2.32 -35.23 16.48
CA ILE A 216 2.49 -34.35 17.64
C ILE A 216 1.18 -34.22 18.41
N ALA A 217 0.08 -33.90 17.72
CA ALA A 217 -1.23 -33.73 18.33
C ALA A 217 -1.72 -35.00 19.05
N VAL A 218 -1.63 -36.16 18.40
CA VAL A 218 -2.04 -37.45 18.98
C VAL A 218 -1.23 -37.77 20.23
N VAL A 219 0.09 -37.61 20.19
CA VAL A 219 0.96 -37.88 21.34
C VAL A 219 0.67 -36.92 22.50
N GLN A 220 0.42 -35.64 22.23
CA GLN A 220 0.05 -34.68 23.28
C GLN A 220 -1.27 -35.07 23.95
N VAL A 221 -2.29 -35.44 23.16
CA VAL A 221 -3.60 -35.89 23.68
C VAL A 221 -3.45 -37.14 24.55
N LEU A 222 -2.66 -38.12 24.10
CA LEU A 222 -2.45 -39.36 24.86
C LEU A 222 -1.74 -39.13 26.19
N ILE A 223 -0.71 -38.28 26.20
CA ILE A 223 0.05 -37.96 27.42
C ILE A 223 -0.80 -37.10 28.38
N SER A 224 -1.65 -36.20 27.88
CA SER A 224 -2.50 -35.34 28.72
C SER A 224 -3.78 -36.01 29.20
N LEU A 225 -4.14 -37.18 28.65
CA LEU A 225 -5.44 -37.85 28.85
C LEU A 225 -5.89 -37.91 30.33
N PRO A 226 -5.03 -38.27 31.31
CA PRO A 226 -5.45 -38.33 32.71
C PRO A 226 -5.94 -36.99 33.29
N PHE A 227 -5.43 -35.88 32.76
CA PHE A 227 -5.78 -34.53 33.21
C PHE A 227 -6.93 -33.95 32.37
N THR A 228 -6.86 -34.09 31.04
CA THR A 228 -7.89 -33.55 30.14
C THR A 228 -9.22 -34.26 30.26
N TRP A 229 -9.23 -35.53 30.68
CA TRP A 229 -10.46 -36.25 30.99
C TRP A 229 -11.18 -35.69 32.24
N HIS A 230 -10.42 -35.17 33.20
CA HIS A 230 -10.98 -34.55 34.41
C HIS A 230 -11.39 -33.09 34.14
N ASP A 231 -10.46 -32.29 33.62
CA ASP A 231 -10.72 -30.90 33.23
C ASP A 231 -9.75 -30.45 32.13
N ALA A 232 -10.23 -30.46 30.89
CA ALA A 232 -9.46 -30.02 29.73
C ALA A 232 -9.10 -28.52 29.79
N HIS A 233 -9.97 -27.68 30.35
CA HIS A 233 -9.73 -26.25 30.45
C HIS A 233 -8.62 -25.96 31.47
N ALA A 234 -8.71 -26.55 32.67
CA ALA A 234 -7.67 -26.39 33.70
C ALA A 234 -6.30 -26.89 33.22
N TYR A 235 -6.25 -28.01 32.49
CA TYR A 235 -5.00 -28.49 31.89
C TYR A 235 -4.44 -27.48 30.89
N LEU A 236 -5.21 -27.07 29.88
CA LEU A 236 -4.70 -26.19 28.82
C LEU A 236 -4.34 -24.80 29.33
N ALA A 237 -5.13 -24.23 30.25
CA ALA A 237 -4.90 -22.91 30.81
C ALA A 237 -3.63 -22.82 31.69
N HIS A 238 -3.19 -23.93 32.29
CA HIS A 238 -2.01 -23.96 33.15
C HIS A 238 -0.78 -24.55 32.47
N ALA A 239 -0.92 -25.67 31.75
CA ALA A 239 0.19 -26.31 31.03
C ALA A 239 0.74 -25.46 29.88
N PHE A 240 -0.08 -24.57 29.30
CA PHE A 240 0.28 -23.65 28.22
C PHE A 240 -0.13 -22.20 28.55
N ASP A 241 0.23 -21.71 29.73
CA ASP A 241 -0.09 -20.35 30.18
C ASP A 241 0.76 -19.27 29.46
N PHE A 242 0.16 -18.61 28.46
CA PHE A 242 0.77 -17.48 27.75
C PHE A 242 0.60 -16.12 28.47
N SER A 243 -0.20 -16.06 29.54
CA SER A 243 -0.46 -14.83 30.29
C SER A 243 0.58 -14.56 31.38
N ARG A 244 1.27 -15.61 31.84
CA ARG A 244 2.24 -15.54 32.94
C ARG A 244 3.33 -14.49 32.67
N ALA A 245 3.53 -13.63 33.66
CA ALA A 245 4.64 -12.69 33.72
C ALA A 245 5.65 -13.15 34.77
N PHE A 246 6.91 -13.20 34.38
CA PHE A 246 7.99 -13.40 35.34
C PHE A 246 8.40 -12.08 35.98
N LEU A 247 8.91 -12.15 37.21
CA LEU A 247 9.36 -10.98 37.96
C LEU A 247 10.52 -10.28 37.24
N TYR A 248 10.44 -8.95 37.16
CA TYR A 248 11.42 -8.11 36.48
C TYR A 248 12.84 -8.25 37.06
N VAL A 249 12.99 -8.61 38.33
CA VAL A 249 14.30 -8.80 38.98
C VAL A 249 15.12 -9.97 38.40
N TRP A 250 14.46 -10.98 37.84
CA TRP A 250 15.12 -12.19 37.33
C TRP A 250 15.40 -12.15 35.82
N THR A 251 14.92 -11.13 35.11
CA THR A 251 15.12 -11.03 33.66
C THR A 251 16.57 -10.71 33.30
N VAL A 252 17.11 -11.40 32.29
CA VAL A 252 18.43 -11.14 31.72
C VAL A 252 18.32 -10.20 30.52
N ASN A 253 17.20 -10.27 29.78
CA ASN A 253 16.90 -9.37 28.65
C ASN A 253 15.98 -8.22 29.07
N TRP A 254 16.04 -7.11 28.33
CA TRP A 254 15.27 -5.88 28.56
C TRP A 254 15.48 -5.22 29.93
N ARG A 255 16.60 -5.48 30.62
CA ARG A 255 16.91 -4.87 31.93
C ARG A 255 17.11 -3.35 31.86
N PHE A 256 17.37 -2.81 30.67
CA PHE A 256 17.45 -1.37 30.39
C PHE A 256 16.08 -0.71 30.12
N VAL A 257 15.00 -1.50 30.07
CA VAL A 257 13.61 -1.01 29.94
C VAL A 257 13.01 -0.94 31.33
N ASP A 258 12.29 0.13 31.66
CA ASP A 258 11.67 0.28 32.97
C ASP A 258 10.61 -0.81 33.25
N GLU A 259 10.43 -1.14 34.53
CA GLU A 259 9.55 -2.24 34.96
C GLU A 259 8.08 -2.04 34.54
N LYS A 260 7.59 -0.79 34.54
CA LYS A 260 6.21 -0.48 34.15
C LYS A 260 5.99 -0.77 32.67
N THR A 261 6.92 -0.36 31.81
CA THR A 261 6.87 -0.67 30.37
C THR A 261 7.05 -2.16 30.12
N PHE A 262 7.99 -2.82 30.80
CA PHE A 262 8.25 -4.26 30.67
C PHE A 262 7.00 -5.10 31.00
N LEU A 263 6.27 -4.77 32.06
CA LEU A 263 5.07 -5.49 32.47
C LEU A 263 3.81 -5.12 31.64
N SER A 264 3.89 -4.09 30.80
CA SER A 264 2.74 -3.59 30.03
C SER A 264 2.28 -4.56 28.93
N GLN A 265 0.96 -4.65 28.74
CA GLN A 265 0.34 -5.43 27.66
C GLN A 265 0.71 -4.94 26.25
N PRO A 266 0.80 -3.61 25.97
CA PRO A 266 1.25 -3.12 24.67
C PRO A 266 2.66 -3.61 24.31
N PHE A 267 3.60 -3.63 25.27
CA PHE A 267 4.97 -4.11 25.03
C PHE A 267 4.99 -5.60 24.67
N ALA A 268 4.27 -6.44 25.43
CA ALA A 268 4.16 -7.87 25.15
C ALA A 268 3.53 -8.15 23.77
N LYS A 269 2.44 -7.46 23.42
CA LYS A 269 1.80 -7.57 22.09
C LYS A 269 2.71 -7.07 20.96
N GLY A 270 3.51 -6.02 21.21
CA GLY A 270 4.51 -5.53 20.28
C GLY A 270 5.60 -6.56 19.99
N LEU A 271 6.16 -7.19 21.03
CA LEU A 271 7.14 -8.27 20.87
C LEU A 271 6.57 -9.48 20.12
N LEU A 272 5.32 -9.85 20.40
CA LEU A 272 4.61 -10.90 19.67
C LEU A 272 4.42 -10.54 18.18
N ALA A 273 4.04 -9.29 17.87
CA ALA A 273 3.92 -8.82 16.49
C ALA A 273 5.27 -8.88 15.76
N ILE A 274 6.37 -8.49 16.42
CA ILE A 274 7.73 -8.59 15.87
C ILE A 274 8.11 -10.06 15.66
N HIS A 275 7.78 -10.95 16.60
CA HIS A 275 8.02 -12.39 16.47
C HIS A 275 7.34 -12.97 15.23
N LEU A 276 6.04 -12.71 15.08
CA LEU A 276 5.25 -13.18 13.92
C LEU A 276 5.76 -12.58 12.61
N ALA A 277 6.15 -11.29 12.61
CA ALA A 277 6.72 -10.63 11.44
C ALA A 277 8.06 -11.28 11.02
N LEU A 278 8.97 -11.54 11.97
CA LEU A 278 10.23 -12.20 11.69
C LEU A 278 10.03 -13.64 11.19
N LEU A 279 9.14 -14.42 11.83
CA LEU A 279 8.77 -15.75 11.35
C LEU A 279 8.19 -15.72 9.93
N ALA A 280 7.34 -14.73 9.62
CA ALA A 280 6.79 -14.57 8.28
C ALA A 280 7.86 -14.20 7.25
N ILE A 281 8.78 -13.28 7.58
CA ILE A 281 9.89 -12.89 6.70
C ILE A 281 10.78 -14.11 6.40
N PHE A 282 11.21 -14.84 7.44
CA PHE A 282 12.00 -16.05 7.25
C PHE A 282 11.23 -17.14 6.53
N GLY A 283 9.98 -17.37 6.89
CA GLY A 283 9.08 -18.33 6.26
C GLY A 283 8.94 -18.08 4.77
N LEU A 284 8.64 -16.85 4.35
CA LEU A 284 8.37 -16.48 2.96
C LEU A 284 9.64 -16.41 2.10
N PHE A 285 10.74 -15.88 2.63
CA PHE A 285 11.92 -15.55 1.81
C PHE A 285 13.10 -16.51 2.00
N ARG A 286 13.15 -17.27 3.10
CA ARG A 286 14.30 -18.13 3.42
C ARG A 286 13.97 -19.60 3.56
N TRP A 287 12.93 -19.94 4.33
CA TRP A 287 12.53 -21.33 4.59
C TRP A 287 11.75 -21.91 3.42
N THR A 288 10.89 -21.09 2.82
CA THR A 288 10.16 -21.40 1.58
C THR A 288 10.56 -20.45 0.46
N ALA A 289 10.15 -20.72 -0.77
CA ALA A 289 10.32 -19.80 -1.90
C ALA A 289 9.05 -18.99 -2.22
N ILE A 290 8.04 -18.97 -1.32
CA ILE A 290 6.74 -18.31 -1.55
C ILE A 290 6.92 -16.81 -1.84
N GLY A 291 7.82 -16.12 -1.14
CA GLY A 291 8.10 -14.70 -1.38
C GLY A 291 8.72 -14.41 -2.75
N THR A 292 9.26 -15.41 -3.44
CA THR A 292 9.90 -15.26 -4.77
C THR A 292 9.10 -15.87 -5.92
N GLN A 293 8.44 -17.01 -5.68
CA GLN A 293 7.69 -17.77 -6.69
C GLN A 293 6.17 -17.65 -6.50
N GLY A 294 5.70 -17.01 -5.42
CA GLY A 294 4.29 -16.87 -5.07
C GLY A 294 3.63 -18.18 -4.64
N PRO A 295 2.28 -18.26 -4.70
CA PRO A 295 1.51 -19.45 -4.34
C PRO A 295 1.87 -20.69 -5.17
N ARG A 296 2.43 -20.51 -6.38
CA ARG A 296 2.87 -21.60 -7.27
C ARG A 296 3.86 -22.53 -6.60
N TRP A 297 4.72 -22.02 -5.72
CA TRP A 297 5.66 -22.86 -4.98
C TRP A 297 4.94 -23.87 -4.08
N ILE A 298 3.82 -23.47 -3.45
CA ILE A 298 3.03 -24.36 -2.60
C ILE A 298 2.50 -25.51 -3.45
N PHE A 299 1.83 -25.19 -4.57
CA PHE A 299 1.25 -26.20 -5.46
C PHE A 299 2.30 -27.16 -6.03
N ASN A 300 3.47 -26.65 -6.42
CA ASN A 300 4.56 -27.46 -6.96
C ASN A 300 5.22 -28.38 -5.92
N ASN A 301 5.02 -28.13 -4.61
CA ASN A 301 5.60 -28.93 -3.53
C ASN A 301 4.53 -29.73 -2.75
N LEU A 302 3.30 -29.83 -3.25
CA LEU A 302 2.23 -30.62 -2.61
C LEU A 302 2.59 -32.12 -2.53
N SER A 303 3.13 -32.68 -3.61
CA SER A 303 3.46 -34.11 -3.73
C SER A 303 4.96 -34.32 -3.98
N LYS A 304 5.77 -34.19 -2.93
CA LYS A 304 7.18 -34.62 -2.96
C LYS A 304 7.34 -35.96 -2.24
N GLN A 305 8.04 -36.90 -2.88
CA GLN A 305 8.48 -38.11 -2.21
C GLN A 305 9.78 -37.84 -1.44
N THR A 306 9.89 -38.41 -0.24
CA THR A 306 11.10 -38.36 0.58
C THR A 306 12.28 -38.98 -0.16
N SER A 307 13.32 -38.18 -0.39
CA SER A 307 14.59 -38.61 -0.98
C SER A 307 15.72 -38.54 0.06
N ALA A 308 16.85 -39.18 -0.25
CA ALA A 308 18.04 -39.10 0.58
C ALA A 308 18.51 -37.64 0.72
N LEU A 309 18.72 -37.19 1.95
CA LEU A 309 19.13 -35.82 2.24
C LEU A 309 20.64 -35.66 2.04
N ASP A 310 21.03 -34.76 1.14
CA ASP A 310 22.41 -34.35 1.00
C ASP A 310 22.86 -33.51 2.22
N ARG A 311 24.16 -33.25 2.32
CA ARG A 311 24.72 -32.48 3.44
C ARG A 311 24.15 -31.06 3.52
N ARG A 312 23.84 -30.42 2.39
CA ARG A 312 23.25 -29.07 2.36
C ARG A 312 21.84 -29.07 2.94
N ALA A 313 21.03 -30.08 2.61
CA ALA A 313 19.69 -30.28 3.13
C ALA A 313 19.70 -30.50 4.64
N LYS A 314 20.67 -31.27 5.16
CA LYS A 314 20.88 -31.44 6.61
C LYS A 314 21.18 -30.10 7.30
N VAL A 315 22.08 -29.28 6.74
CA VAL A 315 22.36 -27.92 7.26
C VAL A 315 21.09 -27.06 7.23
N ALA A 316 20.32 -27.12 6.15
CA ALA A 316 19.09 -26.34 6.02
C ALA A 316 18.04 -26.73 7.08
N ILE A 317 17.84 -28.03 7.34
CA ILE A 317 16.88 -28.51 8.37
C ILE A 317 17.26 -27.99 9.76
N LEU A 318 18.53 -28.13 10.16
CA LEU A 318 18.99 -27.62 11.46
C LEU A 318 18.95 -26.09 11.50
N GLY A 319 19.35 -25.45 10.40
CA GLY A 319 19.33 -24.00 10.25
C GLY A 319 17.92 -23.42 10.42
N THR A 320 16.89 -24.00 9.79
CA THR A 320 15.51 -23.51 9.94
C THR A 320 14.97 -23.72 11.35
N ALA A 321 15.21 -24.89 11.95
CA ALA A 321 14.79 -25.20 13.32
C ALA A 321 15.41 -24.24 14.34
N PHE A 322 16.73 -24.05 14.28
CA PHE A 322 17.45 -23.17 15.21
C PHE A 322 17.16 -21.69 14.97
N THR A 323 16.95 -21.29 13.72
CA THR A 323 16.54 -19.90 13.42
C THR A 323 15.18 -19.58 14.02
N SER A 324 14.21 -20.50 13.91
CA SER A 324 12.89 -20.35 14.54
C SER A 324 13.02 -20.16 16.05
N ASN A 325 13.86 -20.97 16.70
CA ASN A 325 14.12 -20.89 18.13
C ASN A 325 14.74 -19.55 18.54
N VAL A 326 15.81 -19.11 17.86
CA VAL A 326 16.50 -17.85 18.20
C VAL A 326 15.62 -16.61 17.94
N ILE A 327 14.73 -16.64 16.94
CA ILE A 327 13.71 -15.59 16.76
C ILE A 327 12.76 -15.55 17.96
N GLY A 328 12.40 -16.71 18.51
CA GLY A 328 11.65 -16.82 19.77
C GLY A 328 12.39 -16.23 20.96
N ILE A 329 13.67 -16.56 21.12
CA ILE A 329 14.53 -16.02 22.19
C ILE A 329 14.62 -14.49 22.10
N LEU A 330 14.88 -13.94 20.92
CA LEU A 330 14.98 -12.50 20.69
C LEU A 330 13.70 -11.75 21.09
N CYS A 331 12.53 -12.30 20.72
CA CYS A 331 11.24 -11.68 20.98
C CYS A 331 10.62 -12.07 22.32
N SER A 332 11.32 -12.84 23.16
CA SER A 332 10.81 -13.21 24.48
C SER A 332 10.77 -11.98 25.38
N ARG A 333 9.65 -11.74 26.06
CA ARG A 333 9.54 -10.63 27.03
C ARG A 333 10.48 -10.83 28.21
N SER A 334 10.54 -12.02 28.79
CA SER A 334 11.42 -12.31 29.94
C SER A 334 12.28 -13.53 29.64
N LEU A 335 13.57 -13.41 29.91
CA LEU A 335 14.53 -14.51 29.85
C LEU A 335 15.22 -14.70 31.19
N HIS A 336 15.15 -15.91 31.74
CA HIS A 336 15.85 -16.28 32.96
C HIS A 336 17.09 -17.11 32.66
N TYR A 337 18.05 -17.13 33.60
CA TYR A 337 19.34 -17.81 33.44
C TYR A 337 19.29 -19.27 32.97
N GLN A 338 18.20 -19.99 33.26
CA GLN A 338 17.99 -21.37 32.82
C GLN A 338 17.76 -21.51 31.30
N PHE A 339 17.24 -20.46 30.65
CA PHE A 339 16.89 -20.49 29.23
C PHE A 339 18.11 -20.43 28.30
N TYR A 340 19.30 -20.22 28.84
CA TYR A 340 20.52 -20.36 28.05
C TYR A 340 20.69 -21.78 27.48
N SER A 341 20.19 -22.79 28.19
CA SER A 341 20.13 -24.18 27.71
C SER A 341 19.29 -24.36 26.45
N TRP A 342 18.37 -23.43 26.14
CA TRP A 342 17.48 -23.54 24.98
C TRP A 342 18.20 -23.37 23.65
N TYR A 343 19.36 -22.70 23.63
CA TYR A 343 20.02 -22.36 22.37
C TYR A 343 21.55 -22.38 22.40
N PHE A 344 22.20 -22.54 23.56
CA PHE A 344 23.67 -22.59 23.67
C PHE A 344 24.33 -23.52 22.64
N HIS A 345 23.88 -24.77 22.54
CA HIS A 345 24.46 -25.76 21.62
C HIS A 345 24.22 -25.44 20.13
N GLN A 346 23.34 -24.49 19.83
CA GLN A 346 23.00 -24.09 18.45
C GLN A 346 23.93 -22.98 17.95
N VAL A 347 24.45 -22.15 18.87
CA VAL A 347 25.25 -20.96 18.55
C VAL A 347 26.48 -21.29 17.67
N PRO A 348 27.32 -22.31 17.98
CA PRO A 348 28.47 -22.62 17.14
C PRO A 348 28.08 -22.99 15.71
N LEU A 349 27.00 -23.75 15.53
CA LEU A 349 26.51 -24.17 14.21
C LEU A 349 25.98 -22.97 13.41
N LEU A 350 25.15 -22.12 14.04
CA LEU A 350 24.61 -20.93 13.39
C LEU A 350 25.73 -19.99 12.93
N LEU A 351 26.74 -19.75 13.78
CA LEU A 351 27.85 -18.88 13.42
C LEU A 351 28.75 -19.50 12.35
N TRP A 352 29.01 -20.81 12.41
CA TRP A 352 29.86 -21.50 11.43
C TRP A 352 29.34 -21.33 10.00
N PHE A 353 28.05 -21.63 9.77
CA PHE A 353 27.42 -21.57 8.45
C PHE A 353 26.94 -20.17 8.04
N SER A 354 27.07 -19.17 8.91
CA SER A 354 26.77 -17.78 8.56
C SER A 354 27.89 -17.13 7.73
N LYS A 355 27.54 -16.07 7.00
CA LYS A 355 28.49 -15.21 6.26
C LYS A 355 29.08 -14.07 7.12
N LEU A 356 29.05 -14.19 8.45
CA LEU A 356 29.64 -13.18 9.34
C LEU A 356 31.18 -13.18 9.30
N PRO A 357 31.84 -12.03 9.57
CA PRO A 357 33.28 -11.96 9.80
C PRO A 357 33.73 -12.93 10.91
N VAL A 358 34.91 -13.54 10.74
CA VAL A 358 35.48 -14.52 11.70
C VAL A 358 35.57 -13.95 13.12
N VAL A 359 35.92 -12.67 13.26
CA VAL A 359 35.97 -11.99 14.57
C VAL A 359 34.63 -12.08 15.30
N LEU A 360 33.51 -11.82 14.61
CA LEU A 360 32.18 -11.92 15.22
C LEU A 360 31.82 -13.36 15.57
N LYS A 361 32.24 -14.34 14.76
CA LYS A 361 32.01 -15.77 15.05
C LYS A 361 32.70 -16.22 16.35
N LEU A 362 33.81 -15.59 16.73
CA LEU A 362 34.54 -15.89 17.96
C LEU A 362 34.08 -15.05 19.16
N VAL A 363 33.78 -13.77 18.95
CA VAL A 363 33.39 -12.84 20.02
C VAL A 363 31.97 -13.12 20.53
N VAL A 364 31.01 -13.40 19.64
CA VAL A 364 29.59 -13.57 20.03
C VAL A 364 29.37 -14.69 21.05
N PRO A 365 29.94 -15.91 20.89
CA PRO A 365 29.80 -16.97 21.91
C PRO A 365 30.35 -16.58 23.29
N VAL A 366 31.49 -15.89 23.32
CA VAL A 366 32.12 -15.45 24.57
C VAL A 366 31.28 -14.36 25.24
N ALA A 367 30.78 -13.40 24.47
CA ALA A 367 29.89 -12.34 24.97
C ALA A 367 28.58 -12.92 25.51
N LEU A 368 28.00 -13.90 24.82
CA LEU A 368 26.81 -14.61 25.31
C LEU A 368 27.09 -15.31 26.64
N GLU A 369 28.17 -16.10 26.72
CA GLU A 369 28.56 -16.78 27.96
C GLU A 369 28.73 -15.77 29.10
N TRP A 370 29.36 -14.62 28.85
CA TRP A 370 29.50 -13.56 29.85
C TRP A 370 28.13 -13.00 30.28
N CYS A 371 27.26 -12.61 29.34
CA CYS A 371 25.94 -12.05 29.66
C CYS A 371 25.10 -12.99 30.53
N TRP A 372 25.16 -14.30 30.27
CA TRP A 372 24.45 -15.30 31.06
C TRP A 372 25.12 -15.63 32.40
N ASN A 373 26.33 -15.14 32.68
CA ASN A 373 27.02 -15.35 33.95
C ASN A 373 26.96 -14.13 34.90
N VAL A 374 26.62 -12.92 34.41
CA VAL A 374 26.41 -11.72 35.23
C VAL A 374 25.11 -11.86 36.03
N PHE A 375 25.19 -11.82 37.37
CA PHE A 375 24.02 -11.86 38.26
C PHE A 375 24.16 -10.88 39.44
N PRO A 376 23.14 -10.04 39.73
CA PRO A 376 21.95 -9.78 38.92
C PRO A 376 22.32 -9.14 37.58
N SER A 377 21.41 -9.20 36.60
CA SER A 377 21.67 -8.62 35.27
C SER A 377 21.78 -7.09 35.37
N THR A 378 22.68 -6.52 34.57
CA THR A 378 22.85 -5.07 34.41
C THR A 378 22.27 -4.61 33.09
N GLU A 379 21.98 -3.31 32.96
CA GLU A 379 21.56 -2.69 31.69
C GLU A 379 22.56 -2.99 30.56
N ASN A 380 23.86 -2.87 30.84
CA ASN A 380 24.93 -3.16 29.89
C ASN A 380 24.94 -4.63 29.44
N SER A 381 24.88 -5.58 30.38
CA SER A 381 24.82 -7.01 30.02
C SER A 381 23.57 -7.36 29.22
N SER A 382 22.46 -6.69 29.50
CA SER A 382 21.19 -6.89 28.81
C SER A 382 21.19 -6.32 27.39
N LEU A 383 21.78 -5.14 27.21
CA LEU A 383 21.97 -4.52 25.89
C LEU A 383 22.92 -5.37 25.02
N VAL A 384 24.04 -5.83 25.58
CA VAL A 384 24.99 -6.71 24.88
C VAL A 384 24.31 -8.03 24.48
N LEU A 385 23.47 -8.59 25.36
CA LEU A 385 22.68 -9.79 25.05
C LEU A 385 21.76 -9.56 23.84
N LEU A 386 21.02 -8.45 23.83
CA LEU A 386 20.15 -8.07 22.71
C LEU A 386 20.93 -7.92 21.40
N VAL A 387 22.08 -7.23 21.44
CA VAL A 387 22.96 -7.06 20.27
C VAL A 387 23.45 -8.42 19.75
N CYS A 388 23.86 -9.33 20.64
CA CYS A 388 24.24 -10.69 20.26
C CYS A 388 23.09 -11.46 19.60
N HIS A 389 21.87 -11.38 20.13
CA HIS A 389 20.69 -12.02 19.52
C HIS A 389 20.32 -11.40 18.17
N LEU A 390 20.40 -10.09 18.02
CA LEU A 390 20.20 -9.41 16.74
C LEU A 390 21.23 -9.86 15.69
N PHE A 391 22.50 -9.99 16.07
CA PHE A 391 23.53 -10.54 15.19
C PHE A 391 23.24 -12.00 14.82
N LEU A 392 22.82 -12.84 15.76
CA LEU A 392 22.46 -14.22 15.48
C LEU A 392 21.27 -14.33 14.50
N VAL A 393 20.18 -13.59 14.73
CA VAL A 393 19.02 -13.60 13.82
C VAL A 393 19.40 -13.05 12.44
N SER A 394 20.20 -11.98 12.39
CA SER A 394 20.70 -11.43 11.11
C SER A 394 21.60 -12.43 10.37
N ALA A 395 22.46 -13.13 11.11
CA ALA A 395 23.32 -14.18 10.59
C ALA A 395 22.50 -15.33 9.99
N CYS A 396 21.39 -15.70 10.64
CA CYS A 396 20.45 -16.72 10.16
C CYS A 396 19.90 -16.44 8.76
N PHE A 397 19.75 -15.17 8.37
CA PHE A 397 19.29 -14.83 7.02
C PHE A 397 20.30 -15.23 5.93
N THR A 398 21.56 -15.46 6.30
CA THR A 398 22.64 -15.89 5.39
C THR A 398 22.85 -17.40 5.33
N LEU A 399 22.34 -18.17 6.30
CA LEU A 399 22.47 -19.64 6.32
C LEU A 399 21.76 -20.27 5.12
N PRO A 400 22.22 -21.39 4.54
CA PRO A 400 21.51 -22.11 3.48
C PRO A 400 20.11 -22.53 3.94
N GLY A 401 19.10 -22.30 3.10
CA GLY A 401 17.70 -22.62 3.37
C GLY A 401 17.24 -23.80 2.51
N PRO A 402 16.09 -24.44 2.81
CA PRO A 402 15.60 -25.62 2.10
C PRO A 402 15.42 -25.44 0.59
N THR A 403 15.32 -24.18 0.14
CA THR A 403 15.07 -23.80 -1.25
C THR A 403 16.26 -23.16 -1.97
N SER A 404 17.44 -23.03 -1.34
CA SER A 404 18.60 -22.47 -2.06
C SER A 404 19.18 -23.49 -3.05
N THR A 405 18.78 -23.38 -4.33
CA THR A 405 19.27 -24.20 -5.43
C THR A 405 20.69 -23.80 -5.86
N ALA A 406 21.44 -24.74 -6.44
CA ALA A 406 22.74 -24.50 -7.10
C ALA A 406 22.69 -23.40 -8.19
N GLU A 407 21.50 -23.11 -8.71
CA GLU A 407 21.22 -22.00 -9.62
C GLU A 407 21.49 -20.62 -9.00
N THR A 408 21.29 -20.46 -7.68
CA THR A 408 21.56 -19.20 -6.97
C THR A 408 23.06 -18.91 -6.88
N GLU A 409 23.91 -19.93 -6.81
CA GLU A 409 25.38 -19.78 -6.82
C GLU A 409 25.91 -19.43 -8.20
N ARG A 410 25.40 -20.04 -9.29
CA ARG A 410 25.69 -19.59 -10.66
C ARG A 410 25.28 -18.14 -10.88
N ILE A 411 24.07 -17.76 -10.45
CA ILE A 411 23.62 -16.37 -10.55
C ILE A 411 24.52 -15.42 -9.75
N LEU A 412 25.01 -15.83 -8.58
CA LEU A 412 25.92 -15.00 -7.75
C LEU A 412 27.32 -14.86 -8.36
N SER A 413 27.87 -15.91 -8.98
CA SER A 413 29.16 -15.82 -9.68
C SER A 413 29.04 -14.94 -10.92
N THR A 414 27.99 -15.12 -11.73
CA THR A 414 27.73 -14.25 -12.89
C THR A 414 27.42 -12.81 -12.47
N GLN A 415 26.79 -12.61 -11.30
CA GLN A 415 26.57 -11.27 -10.74
C GLN A 415 27.85 -10.60 -10.24
N GLN A 416 28.82 -11.36 -9.72
CA GLN A 416 30.12 -10.82 -9.31
C GLN A 416 30.96 -10.42 -10.53
N GLU A 417 30.93 -11.21 -11.59
CA GLU A 417 31.52 -10.86 -12.88
C GLU A 417 30.85 -9.58 -13.46
N ASP A 418 29.52 -9.55 -13.50
CA ASP A 418 28.76 -8.37 -13.93
C ASP A 418 29.01 -7.10 -13.10
N GLU A 419 29.28 -7.24 -11.80
CA GLU A 419 29.59 -6.13 -10.89
C GLU A 419 31.00 -5.60 -11.12
N GLN A 420 31.94 -6.50 -11.46
CA GLN A 420 33.30 -6.14 -11.83
C GLN A 420 33.29 -5.35 -13.14
N ASP A 421 32.55 -5.85 -14.13
CA ASP A 421 32.44 -5.24 -15.46
C ASP A 421 31.75 -3.87 -15.43
N GLU A 422 30.67 -3.70 -14.64
CA GLU A 422 29.97 -2.41 -14.51
C GLU A 422 30.83 -1.34 -13.81
N VAL A 423 31.69 -1.75 -12.88
CA VAL A 423 32.60 -0.83 -12.16
C VAL A 423 33.72 -0.37 -13.07
N ASP A 424 34.29 -1.29 -13.83
CA ASP A 424 35.30 -0.96 -14.82
C ASP A 424 34.72 -0.05 -15.91
N ALA A 425 33.45 -0.23 -16.29
CA ALA A 425 32.70 0.63 -17.22
C ALA A 425 32.33 2.03 -16.68
N LEU A 426 32.12 2.21 -15.37
CA LEU A 426 31.88 3.53 -14.78
C LEU A 426 33.18 4.33 -14.64
N LEU A 427 34.29 3.64 -14.39
CA LEU A 427 35.62 4.25 -14.30
C LEU A 427 36.18 4.66 -15.66
N SER A 428 35.71 4.05 -16.74
CA SER A 428 36.07 4.41 -18.11
C SER A 428 35.27 5.60 -18.67
N ASN A 429 34.03 5.82 -18.19
CA ASN A 429 33.12 6.88 -18.66
C ASN A 429 33.30 8.24 -17.97
N ASP A 430 33.87 8.30 -16.77
CA ASP A 430 34.23 9.58 -16.16
C ASP A 430 35.32 10.26 -17.00
N GLY A 431 35.12 11.54 -17.33
CA GLY A 431 35.88 12.35 -18.30
C GLY A 431 37.36 12.55 -17.95
N LEU A 432 38.14 11.47 -17.89
CA LEU A 432 39.57 11.43 -17.61
C LEU A 432 40.43 11.38 -18.86
N ARG A 433 39.83 11.46 -20.07
CA ARG A 433 40.60 11.74 -21.32
C ARG A 433 41.50 12.99 -21.21
N PRO A 434 41.12 14.11 -20.56
CA PRO A 434 41.98 15.27 -20.38
C PRO A 434 43.16 14.98 -19.44
N ILE A 435 42.92 14.28 -18.33
CA ILE A 435 43.97 13.94 -17.35
C ILE A 435 44.93 12.89 -17.92
N ARG A 436 44.43 11.95 -18.73
CA ARG A 436 45.26 10.96 -19.44
C ARG A 436 46.11 11.62 -20.53
N LYS A 437 45.62 12.66 -21.21
CA LYS A 437 46.42 13.48 -22.14
C LYS A 437 47.41 14.41 -21.44
N GLN A 438 47.05 15.03 -20.32
CA GLN A 438 47.96 15.86 -19.52
C GLN A 438 49.06 15.04 -18.85
N ALA A 439 48.77 13.81 -18.40
CA ALA A 439 49.77 12.91 -17.83
C ALA A 439 50.71 12.29 -18.89
N VAL A 440 50.24 12.15 -20.14
CA VAL A 440 51.09 11.74 -21.28
C VAL A 440 51.90 12.92 -21.82
N ALA A 441 51.33 14.14 -21.84
CA ALA A 441 52.07 15.37 -22.16
C ALA A 441 53.17 15.66 -21.11
N ALA A 442 52.89 15.46 -19.83
CA ALA A 442 53.89 15.54 -18.75
C ALA A 442 54.95 14.42 -18.81
N HIS A 443 54.70 13.33 -19.57
CA HIS A 443 55.67 12.26 -19.84
C HIS A 443 56.54 12.55 -21.08
N LEU A 444 56.08 13.44 -21.97
CA LEU A 444 56.80 13.85 -23.18
C LEU A 444 57.70 15.08 -22.92
N ASP A 445 57.32 15.97 -22.00
CA ASP A 445 58.09 17.19 -21.64
C ASP A 445 59.35 16.93 -20.77
N THR A 446 59.60 15.69 -20.34
CA THR A 446 60.81 15.33 -19.56
C THR A 446 61.92 14.67 -20.38
N THR A 447 61.84 14.69 -21.71
CA THR A 447 62.85 14.07 -22.59
C THR A 447 64.01 14.99 -23.01
N SER A 448 64.23 16.11 -22.31
CA SER A 448 65.43 16.95 -22.51
C SER A 448 66.03 17.44 -21.17
N VAL A 449 66.75 16.57 -20.45
CA VAL A 449 67.68 17.02 -19.40
C VAL A 449 69.01 16.29 -19.57
N SER A 450 70.08 17.08 -19.53
CA SER A 450 71.48 16.76 -19.76
C SER A 450 72.07 15.78 -18.74
N ASN A 451 73.11 15.07 -19.19
CA ASN A 451 73.83 13.95 -18.56
C ASN A 451 74.71 14.28 -17.33
N ASP A 452 74.35 15.23 -16.47
CA ASP A 452 75.17 15.53 -15.28
C ASP A 452 74.43 15.21 -13.96
N GLU A 453 75.08 14.32 -13.19
CA GLU A 453 74.80 13.80 -11.84
C GLU A 453 73.94 12.51 -11.68
N PRO A 454 74.55 11.37 -11.25
CA PRO A 454 73.87 10.09 -11.07
C PRO A 454 72.99 9.98 -9.81
N ILE A 455 72.96 10.99 -8.93
CA ILE A 455 72.22 10.95 -7.65
C ILE A 455 70.79 11.50 -7.79
N GLU A 456 70.53 12.43 -8.71
CA GLU A 456 69.17 13.00 -8.90
C GLU A 456 68.25 12.12 -9.75
N HIS A 457 68.80 11.27 -10.63
CA HIS A 457 67.99 10.41 -11.51
C HIS A 457 67.27 9.28 -10.76
N ASP A 458 67.94 8.67 -9.77
CA ASP A 458 67.35 7.59 -8.95
C ASP A 458 66.25 8.12 -8.02
N ASP A 459 66.44 9.29 -7.42
CA ASP A 459 65.43 9.91 -6.55
C ASP A 459 64.19 10.39 -7.36
N ALA A 460 64.41 10.86 -8.59
CA ALA A 460 63.32 11.18 -9.53
C ALA A 460 62.53 9.92 -9.94
N LEU A 461 63.21 8.80 -10.22
CA LEU A 461 62.58 7.51 -10.54
C LEU A 461 61.78 6.96 -9.35
N GLN A 462 62.30 7.13 -8.12
CA GLN A 462 61.65 6.67 -6.90
C GLN A 462 60.37 7.48 -6.60
N ARG A 463 60.40 8.80 -6.75
CA ARG A 463 59.19 9.65 -6.66
C ARG A 463 58.14 9.30 -7.71
N LEU A 464 58.57 8.91 -8.92
CA LEU A 464 57.67 8.49 -9.99
C LEU A 464 57.03 7.12 -9.70
N ALA A 465 57.78 6.20 -9.09
CA ALA A 465 57.28 4.91 -8.61
C ALA A 465 56.28 5.08 -7.47
N GLU A 466 56.55 5.96 -6.50
CA GLU A 466 55.66 6.29 -5.39
C GLU A 466 54.37 6.97 -5.89
N ALA A 467 54.46 7.90 -6.84
CA ALA A 467 53.31 8.53 -7.47
C ALA A 467 52.43 7.52 -8.23
N ARG A 468 53.05 6.54 -8.93
CA ARG A 468 52.34 5.44 -9.59
C ARG A 468 51.64 4.51 -8.59
N ALA A 469 52.30 4.18 -7.49
CA ALA A 469 51.73 3.36 -6.42
C ALA A 469 50.55 4.06 -5.71
N ALA A 470 50.69 5.35 -5.41
CA ALA A 470 49.64 6.17 -4.81
C ALA A 470 48.42 6.31 -5.75
N LYS A 471 48.66 6.47 -7.05
CA LYS A 471 47.59 6.49 -8.07
C LYS A 471 46.85 5.16 -8.15
N ALA A 472 47.58 4.03 -8.20
CA ALA A 472 46.99 2.69 -8.23
C ALA A 472 46.17 2.39 -6.96
N ALA A 473 46.65 2.81 -5.79
CA ALA A 473 45.93 2.67 -4.52
C ALA A 473 44.63 3.49 -4.50
N LYS A 474 44.64 4.71 -5.07
CA LYS A 474 43.45 5.57 -5.18
C LYS A 474 42.42 4.98 -6.15
N GLU A 475 42.84 4.47 -7.29
CA GLU A 475 41.97 3.78 -8.26
C GLU A 475 41.37 2.49 -7.67
N ALA A 476 42.16 1.70 -6.94
CA ALA A 476 41.67 0.50 -6.25
C ALA A 476 40.64 0.83 -5.16
N LYS A 477 40.85 1.91 -4.40
CA LYS A 477 39.88 2.40 -3.39
C LYS A 477 38.57 2.84 -4.04
N LEU A 478 38.65 3.50 -5.20
CA LEU A 478 37.49 3.98 -5.95
C LEU A 478 36.71 2.81 -6.56
N ARG A 479 37.39 1.84 -7.20
CA ARG A 479 36.80 0.55 -7.66
C ARG A 479 36.00 -0.12 -6.56
N LYS A 480 36.61 -0.28 -5.39
CA LYS A 480 35.97 -0.90 -4.22
C LYS A 480 34.75 -0.12 -3.71
N ALA A 481 34.75 1.21 -3.82
CA ALA A 481 33.62 2.05 -3.46
C ALA A 481 32.45 1.92 -4.45
N PHE A 482 32.74 1.92 -5.76
CA PHE A 482 31.73 1.70 -6.81
C PHE A 482 31.13 0.30 -6.76
N GLN A 483 31.95 -0.74 -6.60
CA GLN A 483 31.49 -2.13 -6.38
C GLN A 483 30.49 -2.20 -5.22
N ARG A 484 30.83 -1.59 -4.09
CA ARG A 484 29.93 -1.54 -2.93
C ARG A 484 28.62 -0.83 -3.28
N ARG A 485 28.67 0.32 -3.96
CA ARG A 485 27.46 1.08 -4.31
C ARG A 485 26.54 0.31 -5.27
N ILE A 486 27.10 -0.33 -6.30
CA ILE A 486 26.36 -1.12 -7.28
C ILE A 486 25.78 -2.38 -6.64
N ALA A 487 26.59 -3.12 -5.86
CA ALA A 487 26.13 -4.29 -5.12
C ALA A 487 25.00 -3.92 -4.14
N THR A 488 25.10 -2.76 -3.48
CA THR A 488 24.05 -2.26 -2.58
C THR A 488 22.79 -1.93 -3.37
N ARG A 489 22.90 -1.22 -4.49
CA ARG A 489 21.77 -0.89 -5.38
C ARG A 489 21.08 -2.15 -5.91
N ARG A 490 21.84 -3.13 -6.42
CA ARG A 490 21.30 -4.40 -6.94
C ARG A 490 20.66 -5.24 -5.83
N ARG A 491 21.25 -5.29 -4.62
CA ARG A 491 20.63 -5.96 -3.46
C ARG A 491 19.33 -5.30 -3.03
N VAL A 492 19.30 -3.97 -2.95
CA VAL A 492 18.09 -3.20 -2.64
C VAL A 492 17.02 -3.41 -3.71
N LEU A 493 17.38 -3.37 -4.99
CA LEU A 493 16.46 -3.63 -6.10
C LEU A 493 15.98 -5.09 -6.15
N ALA A 494 16.83 -6.06 -5.82
CA ALA A 494 16.45 -7.47 -5.73
C ALA A 494 15.52 -7.72 -4.54
N LEU A 495 15.77 -7.08 -3.39
CA LEU A 495 14.88 -7.07 -2.23
C LEU A 495 13.52 -6.45 -2.60
N LEU A 496 13.52 -5.25 -3.21
CA LEU A 496 12.31 -4.60 -3.72
C LEU A 496 11.56 -5.50 -4.70
N GLY A 497 12.24 -6.18 -5.62
CA GLY A 497 11.64 -7.14 -6.53
C GLY A 497 10.94 -8.29 -5.80
N ARG A 498 11.59 -8.89 -4.79
CA ARG A 498 11.02 -9.97 -3.97
C ARG A 498 9.83 -9.50 -3.13
N PHE A 499 9.94 -8.34 -2.48
CA PHE A 499 8.85 -7.76 -1.70
C PHE A 499 7.68 -7.29 -2.59
N SER A 500 7.96 -6.85 -3.82
CA SER A 500 6.95 -6.30 -4.72
C SER A 500 5.86 -7.31 -5.12
N LEU A 501 6.14 -8.61 -5.11
CA LEU A 501 5.15 -9.65 -5.44
C LEU A 501 4.01 -9.70 -4.42
N LEU A 502 4.32 -9.47 -3.14
CA LEU A 502 3.34 -9.46 -2.05
C LEU A 502 2.83 -8.05 -1.74
N LEU A 503 3.67 -7.04 -1.89
CA LEU A 503 3.32 -5.66 -1.59
C LEU A 503 2.24 -5.09 -2.54
N ARG A 504 2.30 -5.41 -3.83
CA ARG A 504 1.29 -4.93 -4.81
C ARG A 504 -0.14 -5.35 -4.48
N PRO A 505 -0.45 -6.66 -4.29
CA PRO A 505 -1.80 -7.07 -3.92
C PRO A 505 -2.17 -6.58 -2.53
N LEU A 506 -1.23 -6.53 -1.58
CA LEU A 506 -1.49 -6.00 -0.23
C LEU A 506 -1.94 -4.53 -0.28
N LEU A 507 -1.25 -3.67 -1.04
CA LEU A 507 -1.62 -2.26 -1.20
C LEU A 507 -2.99 -2.09 -1.84
N VAL A 508 -3.34 -2.95 -2.80
CA VAL A 508 -4.66 -2.92 -3.45
C VAL A 508 -5.75 -3.38 -2.49
N ILE A 509 -5.53 -4.47 -1.75
CA ILE A 509 -6.46 -4.94 -0.71
C ILE A 509 -6.65 -3.87 0.35
N LEU A 510 -5.57 -3.22 0.78
CA LEU A 510 -5.61 -2.13 1.75
C LEU A 510 -6.39 -0.92 1.21
N ALA A 511 -6.18 -0.53 -0.06
CA ALA A 511 -6.95 0.52 -0.70
C ALA A 511 -8.44 0.18 -0.80
N LEU A 512 -8.78 -1.06 -1.19
CA LEU A 512 -10.16 -1.53 -1.26
C LEU A 512 -10.81 -1.58 0.12
N ALA A 513 -10.09 -2.04 1.15
CA ALA A 513 -10.56 -2.01 2.53
C ALA A 513 -10.81 -0.57 3.00
N LEU A 514 -9.91 0.36 2.66
CA LEU A 514 -10.07 1.77 3.01
C LEU A 514 -11.29 2.42 2.35
N ILE A 515 -11.71 2.01 1.14
CA ILE A 515 -12.95 2.52 0.52
C ILE A 515 -14.17 2.26 1.43
N PHE A 516 -14.20 1.13 2.14
CA PHE A 516 -15.28 0.80 3.07
C PHE A 516 -15.02 1.31 4.50
N VAL A 517 -13.77 1.53 4.89
CA VAL A 517 -13.44 2.04 6.24
C VAL A 517 -13.55 3.57 6.31
N VAL A 518 -13.16 4.30 5.28
CA VAL A 518 -13.15 5.77 5.25
C VAL A 518 -14.52 6.38 5.59
N PRO A 519 -15.66 5.86 5.10
CA PRO A 519 -16.99 6.40 5.43
C PRO A 519 -17.47 6.09 6.85
N HIS A 520 -16.63 5.50 7.71
CA HIS A 520 -17.02 5.12 9.05
C HIS A 520 -17.30 6.34 9.94
N PRO A 521 -18.50 6.45 10.56
CA PRO A 521 -18.96 7.65 11.26
C PRO A 521 -18.37 7.83 12.67
N GLN A 522 -17.39 7.00 13.07
CA GLN A 522 -16.74 7.06 14.38
C GLN A 522 -15.24 7.36 14.30
N SER A 523 -14.71 7.91 15.40
CA SER A 523 -13.27 8.09 15.64
C SER A 523 -12.57 6.72 15.67
N PRO A 524 -11.33 6.57 15.15
CA PRO A 524 -10.41 7.63 14.70
C PRO A 524 -10.56 8.07 13.24
N VAL A 525 -11.46 7.45 12.47
CA VAL A 525 -11.57 7.70 11.02
C VAL A 525 -12.23 9.04 10.72
N SER A 526 -13.37 9.32 11.33
CA SER A 526 -14.09 10.59 11.20
C SER A 526 -14.04 11.41 12.48
N LYS A 527 -13.94 12.73 12.30
CA LYS A 527 -13.88 13.73 13.36
C LYS A 527 -15.20 14.49 13.44
N GLY A 528 -15.53 15.00 14.63
CA GLY A 528 -16.66 15.92 14.79
C GLY A 528 -16.36 17.25 14.11
N THR A 529 -17.36 17.86 13.47
CA THR A 529 -17.25 19.21 12.91
C THR A 529 -17.18 20.26 14.01
N TYR A 530 -16.40 21.30 13.79
CA TYR A 530 -16.25 22.44 14.70
C TYR A 530 -16.09 23.71 13.86
N VAL A 531 -16.41 24.85 14.45
CA VAL A 531 -16.12 26.16 13.85
C VAL A 531 -14.76 26.58 14.40
N ASP A 532 -13.79 26.76 13.51
CA ASP A 532 -12.42 27.08 13.87
C ASP A 532 -12.24 28.60 14.05
N GLU A 533 -12.93 29.39 13.23
CA GLU A 533 -12.92 30.85 13.30
C GLU A 533 -13.74 31.38 14.48
N ASN A 534 -13.05 31.97 15.46
CA ASN A 534 -13.67 32.50 16.68
C ASN A 534 -14.55 33.72 16.39
N ALA A 535 -14.26 34.49 15.33
CA ALA A 535 -15.03 35.69 14.97
C ALA A 535 -16.45 35.38 14.46
N LEU A 536 -16.72 34.15 13.99
CA LEU A 536 -18.01 33.81 13.38
C LEU A 536 -19.18 33.79 14.38
N GLN A 537 -18.94 33.36 15.63
CA GLN A 537 -19.94 33.28 16.70
C GLN A 537 -21.36 32.88 16.23
N PRO A 538 -21.51 31.75 15.51
CA PRO A 538 -22.75 31.41 14.85
C PRO A 538 -23.89 31.24 15.85
N ALA A 539 -25.05 31.80 15.52
CA ALA A 539 -26.27 31.78 16.34
C ALA A 539 -26.20 32.46 17.71
N GLN A 540 -25.13 33.21 18.04
CA GLN A 540 -25.05 33.95 19.31
C GLN A 540 -25.77 35.31 19.25
N ALA A 541 -25.97 35.81 18.04
CA ALA A 541 -26.63 37.06 17.77
C ALA A 541 -28.16 36.98 17.85
N ARG A 542 -28.79 38.02 18.40
CA ARG A 542 -30.23 38.24 18.25
C ARG A 542 -30.55 38.64 16.81
N VAL A 543 -31.45 37.88 16.18
CA VAL A 543 -32.07 38.16 14.88
C VAL A 543 -33.43 38.85 15.07
N TYR A 544 -33.73 39.83 14.21
CA TYR A 544 -34.94 40.67 14.30
C TYR A 544 -35.94 40.43 13.17
N TRP A 545 -35.65 39.54 12.21
CA TRP A 545 -36.63 39.10 11.21
C TRP A 545 -37.89 38.52 11.88
N ASP A 546 -39.05 39.08 11.55
CA ASP A 546 -40.33 38.79 12.19
C ASP A 546 -41.50 38.67 11.19
N TYR A 547 -42.71 38.39 11.69
CA TYR A 547 -43.90 38.14 10.86
C TYR A 547 -44.35 39.32 9.97
N PHE A 548 -43.93 40.55 10.30
CA PHE A 548 -44.15 41.69 9.42
C PHE A 548 -43.41 41.53 8.09
N ASP A 549 -42.14 41.14 8.13
CA ASP A 549 -41.32 40.89 6.94
C ASP A 549 -41.81 39.64 6.18
N VAL A 550 -42.30 38.64 6.92
CA VAL A 550 -42.91 37.44 6.33
C VAL A 550 -44.15 37.78 5.50
N THR A 551 -45.04 38.63 6.01
CA THR A 551 -46.24 39.07 5.29
C THR A 551 -45.87 39.75 3.97
N TYR A 552 -44.79 40.53 3.98
CA TYR A 552 -44.27 41.16 2.77
C TYR A 552 -43.66 40.14 1.80
N ALA A 553 -42.94 39.14 2.31
CA ALA A 553 -42.40 38.04 1.51
C ALA A 553 -43.52 37.21 0.86
N ASP A 554 -44.61 36.92 1.56
CA ASP A 554 -45.78 36.24 1.00
C ASP A 554 -46.41 37.06 -0.15
N MET A 555 -46.59 38.38 0.02
CA MET A 555 -47.07 39.25 -1.06
C MET A 555 -46.16 39.21 -2.30
N LEU A 556 -44.83 39.21 -2.11
CA LEU A 556 -43.87 39.08 -3.20
C LEU A 556 -43.97 37.72 -3.89
N SER A 557 -44.16 36.65 -3.12
CA SER A 557 -44.33 35.30 -3.66
C SER A 557 -45.54 35.18 -4.60
N GLU A 558 -46.66 35.84 -4.29
CA GLU A 558 -47.83 35.90 -5.15
C GLU A 558 -47.59 36.68 -6.45
N LYS A 559 -46.79 37.76 -6.40
CA LYS A 559 -46.40 38.50 -7.60
C LYS A 559 -45.50 37.66 -8.51
N ILE A 560 -44.54 36.93 -7.92
CA ILE A 560 -43.60 36.08 -8.67
C ILE A 560 -44.31 34.86 -9.26
N SER A 561 -45.26 34.26 -8.53
CA SER A 561 -45.99 33.09 -9.02
C SER A 561 -46.81 33.37 -10.29
N ARG A 562 -47.31 34.60 -10.44
CA ARG A 562 -48.00 35.07 -11.66
C ARG A 562 -47.08 35.20 -12.87
N LEU A 563 -45.77 35.29 -12.68
CA LEU A 563 -44.77 35.40 -13.75
C LEU A 563 -44.24 34.04 -14.23
N ARG A 564 -45.02 32.97 -14.02
CA ARG A 564 -44.62 31.61 -14.40
C ARG A 564 -44.27 31.50 -15.87
N ASP A 565 -45.12 32.07 -16.71
CA ASP A 565 -45.02 32.01 -18.18
C ASP A 565 -44.42 33.29 -18.80
N ALA A 566 -43.97 34.24 -17.97
CA ALA A 566 -43.38 35.50 -18.42
C ALA A 566 -42.01 35.32 -19.09
N SER A 567 -41.64 36.27 -19.96
CA SER A 567 -40.33 36.33 -20.60
C SER A 567 -39.22 36.73 -19.61
N SER A 568 -37.96 36.45 -19.93
CA SER A 568 -36.81 36.84 -19.10
C SER A 568 -36.73 38.36 -18.86
N ALA A 569 -37.12 39.17 -19.84
CA ALA A 569 -37.16 40.62 -19.71
C ALA A 569 -38.25 41.08 -18.72
N GLU A 570 -39.47 40.57 -18.85
CA GLU A 570 -40.59 40.90 -17.94
C GLU A 570 -40.29 40.51 -16.49
N ARG A 571 -39.64 39.35 -16.29
CA ARG A 571 -39.17 38.89 -14.97
C ARG A 571 -38.12 39.84 -14.40
N ALA A 572 -37.15 40.25 -15.23
CA ALA A 572 -36.13 41.21 -14.83
C ALA A 572 -36.74 42.58 -14.50
N ASP A 573 -37.76 43.03 -15.22
CA ASP A 573 -38.42 44.33 -14.96
C ASP A 573 -39.13 44.38 -13.62
N LEU A 574 -39.79 43.29 -13.22
CA LEU A 574 -40.40 43.19 -11.89
C LEU A 574 -39.34 43.24 -10.78
N VAL A 575 -38.26 42.47 -10.92
CA VAL A 575 -37.19 42.46 -9.91
C VAL A 575 -36.49 43.80 -9.84
N TYR A 576 -36.21 44.42 -11.00
CA TYR A 576 -35.58 45.73 -11.10
C TYR A 576 -36.40 46.81 -10.41
N SER A 577 -37.68 46.93 -10.77
CA SER A 577 -38.59 47.93 -10.17
C SER A 577 -38.75 47.71 -8.66
N GLN A 578 -38.79 46.46 -8.21
CA GLN A 578 -38.92 46.14 -6.80
C GLN A 578 -37.69 46.52 -5.99
N LEU A 579 -36.48 46.20 -6.45
CA LEU A 579 -35.23 46.60 -5.79
C LEU A 579 -35.01 48.12 -5.85
N GLN A 580 -35.37 48.76 -6.96
CA GLN A 580 -35.25 50.21 -7.13
C GLN A 580 -36.17 50.94 -6.14
N SER A 581 -37.37 50.40 -5.88
CA SER A 581 -38.30 50.96 -4.88
C SER A 581 -37.74 50.95 -3.44
N TYR A 582 -36.71 50.14 -3.17
CA TYR A 582 -36.03 50.12 -1.87
C TYR A 582 -34.91 51.17 -1.77
N GLY A 583 -34.66 51.96 -2.82
CA GLY A 583 -33.58 52.93 -2.87
C GLY A 583 -32.20 52.31 -3.15
N LEU A 584 -32.16 51.10 -3.70
CA LEU A 584 -30.92 50.43 -4.08
C LEU A 584 -30.40 50.89 -5.45
N ASP A 585 -29.09 50.79 -5.65
CA ASP A 585 -28.47 50.93 -6.97
C ASP A 585 -28.61 49.61 -7.74
N VAL A 586 -29.53 49.57 -8.70
CA VAL A 586 -29.96 48.36 -9.41
C VAL A 586 -29.56 48.41 -10.87
N HIS A 587 -29.07 47.29 -11.38
CA HIS A 587 -28.62 47.15 -12.75
C HIS A 587 -29.18 45.86 -13.38
N ARG A 588 -29.34 45.88 -14.70
CA ARG A 588 -29.64 44.70 -15.50
C ARG A 588 -28.35 44.25 -16.21
N GLN A 589 -28.20 42.95 -16.43
CA GLN A 589 -27.13 42.41 -17.25
C GLN A 589 -27.74 41.43 -18.26
N GLN A 590 -27.65 41.76 -19.53
CA GLN A 590 -27.92 40.80 -20.59
C GLN A 590 -26.73 39.88 -20.81
N PHE A 591 -27.05 38.60 -21.00
CA PHE A 591 -26.08 37.60 -21.38
C PHE A 591 -26.60 36.72 -22.50
N ASN A 592 -25.67 36.26 -23.31
CA ASN A 592 -25.93 35.39 -24.42
C ASN A 592 -24.80 34.36 -24.58
N TYR A 593 -25.17 33.08 -24.66
CA TYR A 593 -24.25 32.04 -25.08
C TYR A 593 -24.32 31.88 -26.60
N ASP A 594 -23.16 31.90 -27.25
CA ASP A 594 -23.05 31.61 -28.68
C ASP A 594 -23.68 30.25 -29.01
N LYS A 595 -24.15 30.06 -30.26
CA LYS A 595 -24.78 28.80 -30.72
C LYS A 595 -23.86 27.60 -30.45
N LEU A 596 -24.13 26.85 -29.38
CA LEU A 596 -23.31 25.71 -28.96
C LEU A 596 -24.00 24.34 -29.12
N LEU A 597 -25.30 24.31 -29.48
CA LEU A 597 -26.02 23.05 -29.79
C LEU A 597 -26.60 23.11 -31.20
N PRO A 598 -26.00 22.45 -32.21
CA PRO A 598 -26.59 22.33 -33.53
C PRO A 598 -27.75 21.33 -33.44
N GLY A 599 -28.96 21.88 -33.30
CA GLY A 599 -30.24 21.15 -33.17
C GLY A 599 -31.32 21.99 -32.46
N ASN A 600 -30.94 22.82 -31.49
CA ASN A 600 -31.83 23.79 -30.85
C ASN A 600 -31.57 25.20 -31.43
N LYS A 601 -32.52 25.73 -32.20
CA LYS A 601 -32.44 27.08 -32.79
C LYS A 601 -32.52 28.22 -31.75
N THR A 602 -32.72 27.90 -30.48
CA THR A 602 -32.84 28.87 -29.39
C THR A 602 -31.48 29.19 -28.80
N VAL A 603 -31.00 30.38 -29.11
CA VAL A 603 -29.91 31.06 -28.42
C VAL A 603 -30.20 31.08 -26.91
N LEU A 604 -29.32 30.49 -26.09
CA LEU A 604 -29.43 30.52 -24.62
C LEU A 604 -29.06 31.92 -24.14
N SER A 605 -30.08 32.76 -24.00
CA SER A 605 -29.96 34.15 -23.56
C SER A 605 -30.88 34.41 -22.36
N GLY A 606 -30.52 35.40 -21.56
CA GLY A 606 -31.28 35.78 -20.38
C GLY A 606 -30.89 37.16 -19.87
N THR A 607 -31.59 37.61 -18.83
CA THR A 607 -31.32 38.91 -18.20
C THR A 607 -31.25 38.74 -16.70
N ASN A 608 -30.07 38.97 -16.13
CA ASN A 608 -29.87 38.99 -14.69
C ASN A 608 -30.21 40.37 -14.13
N VAL A 609 -30.67 40.42 -12.88
CA VAL A 609 -30.83 41.67 -12.14
C VAL A 609 -30.00 41.60 -10.87
N TYR A 610 -29.24 42.64 -10.62
CA TYR A 610 -28.42 42.74 -9.42
C TYR A 610 -28.48 44.14 -8.82
N ALA A 611 -28.27 44.22 -7.51
CA ALA A 611 -28.25 45.48 -6.80
C ALA A 611 -27.18 45.47 -5.70
N ARG A 612 -26.53 46.62 -5.50
CA ARG A 612 -25.59 46.82 -4.40
C ARG A 612 -26.22 47.69 -3.32
N SER A 613 -26.10 47.23 -2.07
CA SER A 613 -26.40 48.00 -0.87
C SER A 613 -25.09 48.40 -0.21
N ALA A 614 -24.75 49.69 -0.27
CA ALA A 614 -23.61 50.24 0.46
C ALA A 614 -23.94 50.33 1.96
N THR A 615 -23.09 49.73 2.79
CA THR A 615 -23.30 49.72 4.24
C THR A 615 -22.69 50.98 4.86
N PRO A 616 -23.41 51.75 5.71
CA PRO A 616 -22.97 53.08 6.16
C PRO A 616 -21.66 53.14 6.96
N ARG A 617 -21.19 52.01 7.49
CA ARG A 617 -20.05 51.93 8.43
C ARG A 617 -18.70 51.66 7.77
N ILE A 618 -18.66 51.43 6.46
CA ILE A 618 -17.45 50.99 5.76
C ILE A 618 -17.27 51.70 4.42
N ASP A 619 -16.10 51.57 3.83
CA ASP A 619 -15.70 52.18 2.55
C ASP A 619 -16.13 51.37 1.30
N GLY A 620 -16.91 50.30 1.51
CA GLY A 620 -17.46 49.46 0.44
C GLY A 620 -16.46 48.55 -0.26
N ARG A 621 -15.27 48.31 0.34
CA ARG A 621 -14.26 47.41 -0.24
C ARG A 621 -14.58 45.93 -0.12
N GLU A 622 -15.45 45.55 0.82
CA GLU A 622 -15.78 44.15 1.11
C GLU A 622 -17.27 43.91 0.97
N ALA A 623 -17.64 42.72 0.47
CA ALA A 623 -19.04 42.39 0.22
C ALA A 623 -19.42 40.93 0.53
N VAL A 624 -20.71 40.73 0.79
CA VAL A 624 -21.39 39.42 0.90
C VAL A 624 -22.46 39.34 -0.18
N ILE A 625 -22.52 38.21 -0.89
CA ILE A 625 -23.51 37.99 -1.95
C ILE A 625 -24.70 37.17 -1.44
N LEU A 626 -25.90 37.63 -1.75
CA LEU A 626 -27.17 36.94 -1.54
C LEU A 626 -27.82 36.72 -2.91
N THR A 627 -28.03 35.46 -3.29
CA THR A 627 -28.50 35.14 -4.65
C THR A 627 -29.64 34.14 -4.66
N ALA A 628 -30.50 34.23 -5.68
CA ALA A 628 -31.47 33.20 -6.02
C ALA A 628 -31.55 33.06 -7.53
N SER A 629 -31.54 31.82 -8.01
CA SER A 629 -31.79 31.51 -9.41
C SER A 629 -33.28 31.50 -9.67
N TRP A 630 -33.71 31.99 -10.84
CA TRP A 630 -35.13 31.99 -11.20
C TRP A 630 -35.71 30.58 -11.26
N ARG A 631 -34.90 29.64 -11.75
CA ARG A 631 -35.21 28.21 -11.80
C ARG A 631 -34.63 27.49 -10.60
N SER A 632 -35.46 26.64 -9.99
CA SER A 632 -35.06 25.69 -8.96
C SER A 632 -34.46 24.44 -9.59
N ARG A 633 -33.66 23.70 -8.81
CA ARG A 633 -33.27 22.33 -9.17
C ARG A 633 -34.44 21.34 -9.11
N TRP A 634 -35.53 21.70 -8.45
CA TRP A 634 -36.67 20.83 -8.22
C TRP A 634 -37.43 20.56 -9.52
N LEU A 635 -37.68 19.28 -9.80
CA LEU A 635 -38.29 18.78 -11.03
C LEU A 635 -39.78 18.42 -10.86
N GLY A 636 -40.37 18.71 -9.70
CA GLY A 636 -41.79 18.46 -9.41
C GLY A 636 -42.10 17.06 -8.88
N GLU A 637 -41.08 16.25 -8.65
CA GLU A 637 -41.21 15.01 -7.90
C GLU A 637 -41.61 15.33 -6.45
N ASP A 638 -42.61 14.64 -5.93
CA ASP A 638 -43.15 14.81 -4.57
C ASP A 638 -43.71 16.21 -4.25
N ASP A 639 -44.32 16.89 -5.22
CA ASP A 639 -45.07 18.13 -4.97
C ASP A 639 -46.27 17.85 -4.03
N PRO A 640 -46.27 18.34 -2.78
CA PRO A 640 -47.38 18.14 -1.86
C PRO A 640 -48.67 18.85 -2.32
N PHE A 641 -48.57 19.71 -3.32
CA PHE A 641 -49.67 20.51 -3.88
C PHE A 641 -49.92 20.22 -5.38
N ALA A 642 -49.39 19.11 -5.92
CA ALA A 642 -49.66 18.73 -7.31
C ALA A 642 -51.17 18.56 -7.55
N PRO A 643 -51.71 19.05 -8.68
CA PRO A 643 -53.12 18.86 -9.02
C PRO A 643 -53.45 17.37 -9.16
N THR A 644 -54.56 16.94 -8.54
CA THR A 644 -55.03 15.54 -8.53
C THR A 644 -55.19 14.95 -9.92
N ALA A 645 -54.87 13.65 -10.04
CA ALA A 645 -54.58 12.81 -11.21
C ALA A 645 -55.55 12.78 -12.43
N ALA A 646 -56.54 13.67 -12.56
CA ALA A 646 -57.46 13.68 -13.69
C ALA A 646 -56.88 14.30 -15.00
N THR A 647 -55.73 14.96 -14.94
CA THR A 647 -55.06 15.58 -16.10
C THR A 647 -53.68 15.00 -16.44
N ALA A 648 -53.27 13.91 -15.78
CA ALA A 648 -51.91 13.36 -15.87
C ALA A 648 -51.66 12.38 -17.05
N ASN A 649 -52.66 12.15 -17.92
CA ASN A 649 -52.57 11.15 -19.00
C ASN A 649 -52.15 11.70 -20.38
N ALA A 650 -51.71 12.96 -20.47
CA ALA A 650 -51.06 13.46 -21.68
C ALA A 650 -49.56 13.70 -21.41
N THR A 651 -48.71 12.98 -22.14
CA THR A 651 -47.30 13.28 -22.38
C THR A 651 -46.35 13.25 -21.17
N ARG A 652 -46.08 12.05 -20.65
CA ARG A 652 -44.91 11.76 -19.77
C ARG A 652 -43.64 11.37 -20.56
N THR A 653 -43.55 11.79 -21.83
CA THR A 653 -42.47 11.41 -22.78
C THR A 653 -41.73 12.57 -23.42
N THR A 654 -41.97 13.81 -23.00
CA THR A 654 -41.10 14.94 -23.34
C THR A 654 -40.59 15.52 -22.04
N PHE A 655 -39.31 15.30 -21.75
CA PHE A 655 -38.59 16.01 -20.71
C PHE A 655 -38.87 17.51 -20.84
N ASP A 656 -39.69 18.08 -19.94
CA ASP A 656 -39.71 19.52 -19.80
C ASP A 656 -38.37 19.89 -19.15
N THR A 657 -37.46 20.44 -19.97
CA THR A 657 -36.15 20.93 -19.56
C THR A 657 -36.24 22.23 -18.75
N ARG A 658 -37.46 22.69 -18.43
CA ARG A 658 -37.76 23.89 -17.64
C ARG A 658 -38.10 23.50 -16.20
N GLY A 659 -37.08 23.24 -15.39
CA GLY A 659 -37.22 23.02 -13.93
C GLY A 659 -38.11 24.07 -13.26
N GLN A 660 -38.77 23.70 -12.17
CA GLN A 660 -39.80 24.55 -11.54
C GLN A 660 -39.23 25.89 -11.05
N ILE A 661 -40.12 26.85 -10.79
CA ILE A 661 -39.73 28.22 -10.44
C ILE A 661 -39.40 28.30 -8.95
N ASN A 662 -38.31 28.98 -8.63
CA ASN A 662 -37.85 29.23 -7.27
C ASN A 662 -38.63 30.41 -6.62
N VAL A 663 -39.96 30.29 -6.54
CA VAL A 663 -40.85 31.41 -6.19
C VAL A 663 -40.50 32.00 -4.83
N ARG A 664 -40.43 31.16 -3.80
CA ARG A 664 -40.15 31.63 -2.43
C ARG A 664 -38.68 31.95 -2.20
N GLY A 665 -37.73 31.37 -2.94
CA GLY A 665 -36.33 31.78 -2.87
C GLY A 665 -36.14 33.22 -3.37
N ILE A 666 -36.72 33.58 -4.51
CA ILE A 666 -36.66 34.94 -5.06
C ILE A 666 -37.39 35.92 -4.13
N ALA A 667 -38.58 35.56 -3.65
CA ALA A 667 -39.33 36.37 -2.70
C ALA A 667 -38.55 36.60 -1.39
N SER A 668 -37.86 35.57 -0.88
CA SER A 668 -37.00 35.68 0.30
C SER A 668 -35.88 36.68 0.08
N ILE A 669 -35.16 36.60 -1.04
CA ILE A 669 -34.06 37.54 -1.35
C ILE A 669 -34.59 38.97 -1.48
N LEU A 670 -35.72 39.19 -2.15
CA LEU A 670 -36.30 40.52 -2.30
C LEU A 670 -36.79 41.12 -0.97
N ALA A 671 -37.41 40.30 -0.11
CA ALA A 671 -37.85 40.74 1.20
C ALA A 671 -36.65 41.00 2.13
N LEU A 672 -35.65 40.13 2.10
CA LEU A 672 -34.38 40.31 2.82
C LEU A 672 -33.61 41.54 2.33
N ALA A 673 -33.65 41.87 1.05
CA ALA A 673 -33.01 43.08 0.52
C ALA A 673 -33.61 44.34 1.15
N ARG A 674 -34.94 44.42 1.25
CA ARG A 674 -35.63 45.51 1.95
C ARG A 674 -35.30 45.54 3.45
N TYR A 675 -35.25 44.37 4.09
CA TYR A 675 -34.97 44.29 5.53
C TYR A 675 -33.50 44.63 5.87
N LEU A 676 -32.54 43.95 5.24
CA LEU A 676 -31.11 44.06 5.56
C LEU A 676 -30.54 45.45 5.23
N THR A 677 -31.07 46.15 4.23
CA THR A 677 -30.69 47.53 3.90
C THR A 677 -30.99 48.52 5.03
N THR A 678 -31.96 48.22 5.89
CA THR A 678 -32.27 49.06 7.07
C THR A 678 -31.38 48.76 8.27
N GLN A 679 -30.55 47.70 8.21
CA GLN A 679 -29.77 47.23 9.35
C GLN A 679 -28.41 47.94 9.43
N ALA A 680 -28.29 48.89 10.35
CA ALA A 680 -27.07 49.67 10.53
C ALA A 680 -25.87 48.91 11.15
N HIS A 681 -26.08 47.67 11.61
CA HIS A 681 -25.06 46.90 12.35
C HIS A 681 -24.17 46.03 11.45
N LEU A 682 -24.43 46.01 10.14
CA LEU A 682 -23.59 45.30 9.18
C LEU A 682 -22.27 46.06 8.96
N SER A 683 -21.26 45.33 8.53
CA SER A 683 -19.87 45.77 8.31
C SER A 683 -19.33 45.35 6.95
N LYS A 684 -20.18 44.83 6.06
CA LYS A 684 -19.87 44.51 4.66
C LYS A 684 -21.00 44.99 3.77
N ASP A 685 -20.68 45.33 2.53
CA ASP A 685 -21.70 45.64 1.54
C ASP A 685 -22.46 44.37 1.18
N LEU A 686 -23.73 44.53 0.81
CA LEU A 686 -24.55 43.42 0.36
C LEU A 686 -24.79 43.55 -1.14
N ILE A 687 -24.56 42.45 -1.86
CA ILE A 687 -24.86 42.35 -3.28
C ILE A 687 -25.98 41.33 -3.44
N PHE A 688 -27.11 41.80 -3.97
CA PHE A 688 -28.26 40.96 -4.27
C PHE A 688 -28.23 40.59 -5.75
N VAL A 689 -28.35 39.30 -6.08
CA VAL A 689 -28.36 38.83 -7.47
C VAL A 689 -29.54 37.90 -7.68
N ILE A 690 -30.42 38.25 -8.61
CA ILE A 690 -31.45 37.35 -9.13
C ILE A 690 -31.05 36.96 -10.54
N SER A 691 -30.59 35.72 -10.69
CA SER A 691 -30.07 35.23 -11.96
C SER A 691 -31.13 34.51 -12.77
N ASP A 692 -31.14 34.73 -14.09
CA ASP A 692 -32.02 33.98 -14.98
C ASP A 692 -31.52 32.54 -15.21
N GLY A 693 -32.44 31.61 -15.45
CA GLY A 693 -32.15 30.18 -15.48
C GLY A 693 -31.81 29.60 -14.11
N HIS A 694 -31.07 28.48 -14.09
CA HIS A 694 -30.60 27.84 -12.84
C HIS A 694 -29.12 28.16 -12.58
N LEU A 695 -28.25 27.82 -13.55
CA LEU A 695 -26.79 28.02 -13.46
C LEU A 695 -26.27 29.06 -14.45
N GLN A 696 -26.97 29.27 -15.57
CA GLN A 696 -26.48 30.03 -16.71
C GLN A 696 -26.33 31.52 -16.39
N GLY A 697 -27.35 32.11 -15.76
CA GLY A 697 -27.34 33.52 -15.39
C GLY A 697 -26.30 33.84 -14.32
N ILE A 698 -26.19 33.01 -13.28
CA ILE A 698 -25.22 33.25 -12.21
C ILE A 698 -23.78 33.07 -12.70
N HIS A 699 -23.54 32.14 -13.63
CA HIS A 699 -22.26 32.00 -14.31
C HIS A 699 -21.92 33.26 -15.10
N ALA A 700 -22.88 33.80 -15.86
CA ALA A 700 -22.68 35.02 -16.65
C ALA A 700 -22.36 36.23 -15.77
N TRP A 701 -23.10 36.40 -14.68
CA TRP A 701 -22.88 37.49 -13.73
C TRP A 701 -21.53 37.36 -13.01
N SER A 702 -21.23 36.19 -12.46
CA SER A 702 -19.97 35.97 -11.73
C SER A 702 -18.74 36.07 -12.64
N SER A 703 -18.81 35.55 -13.87
CA SER A 703 -17.71 35.66 -14.84
C SER A 703 -17.39 37.11 -15.18
N ALA A 704 -18.42 37.95 -15.37
CA ALA A 704 -18.25 39.38 -15.62
C ALA A 704 -17.78 40.15 -14.37
N TYR A 705 -18.27 39.79 -13.18
CA TYR A 705 -17.89 40.45 -11.91
C TYR A 705 -16.41 40.20 -11.55
N PHE A 706 -15.93 38.96 -11.70
CA PHE A 706 -14.54 38.59 -11.38
C PHE A 706 -13.56 38.76 -12.56
N GLY A 707 -14.05 39.14 -13.74
CA GLY A 707 -13.21 39.37 -14.93
C GLY A 707 -12.74 38.11 -15.67
N ASN A 708 -13.38 36.96 -15.43
CA ASN A 708 -13.02 35.66 -16.00
C ASN A 708 -14.09 35.19 -17.01
N ILE A 709 -14.19 35.84 -18.17
CA ILE A 709 -15.22 35.54 -19.18
C ILE A 709 -14.74 34.40 -20.11
N PRO A 710 -15.39 33.22 -20.11
CA PRO A 710 -15.03 32.11 -20.99
C PRO A 710 -15.37 32.37 -22.46
N PRO A 711 -14.67 31.71 -23.40
CA PRO A 711 -14.98 31.80 -24.82
C PRO A 711 -16.39 31.26 -25.12
N GLY A 712 -17.17 31.99 -25.93
CA GLY A 712 -18.54 31.63 -26.27
C GLY A 712 -19.62 32.24 -25.37
N LEU A 713 -19.24 32.99 -24.33
CA LEU A 713 -20.15 33.78 -23.49
C LEU A 713 -20.03 35.27 -23.80
N GLN A 714 -21.09 35.87 -24.31
CA GLN A 714 -21.23 37.31 -24.51
C GLN A 714 -21.99 37.90 -23.32
N VAL A 715 -21.35 38.78 -22.56
CA VAL A 715 -21.91 39.40 -21.35
C VAL A 715 -21.62 40.88 -21.29
N GLU A 716 -22.59 41.64 -20.80
CA GLU A 716 -22.38 43.04 -20.42
C GLU A 716 -21.51 43.15 -19.17
N ALA A 717 -20.71 44.22 -19.09
CA ALA A 717 -19.89 44.52 -17.93
C ALA A 717 -20.77 44.81 -16.71
N VAL A 718 -20.32 44.37 -15.54
CA VAL A 718 -21.02 44.59 -14.27
C VAL A 718 -20.62 45.94 -13.68
N ALA A 719 -21.61 46.78 -13.36
CA ALA A 719 -21.38 48.06 -12.71
C ALA A 719 -20.82 47.85 -11.30
N HIS A 720 -19.91 48.73 -10.89
CA HIS A 720 -19.27 48.71 -9.56
C HIS A 720 -18.54 47.40 -9.21
N ALA A 721 -18.03 46.66 -10.20
CA ALA A 721 -17.12 45.54 -9.96
C ALA A 721 -15.84 46.05 -9.27
N GLY A 722 -15.47 45.44 -8.13
CA GLY A 722 -14.26 45.85 -7.39
C GLY A 722 -14.28 45.53 -5.90
N SER A 723 -15.46 45.34 -5.30
CA SER A 723 -15.54 44.89 -3.90
C SER A 723 -15.05 43.43 -3.78
N GLN A 724 -14.20 43.19 -2.80
CA GLN A 724 -13.72 41.86 -2.48
C GLN A 724 -14.84 41.06 -1.82
N VAL A 725 -15.36 40.07 -2.55
CA VAL A 725 -16.38 39.17 -2.01
C VAL A 725 -15.70 38.09 -1.19
N TRP A 726 -16.21 37.83 0.01
CA TRP A 726 -15.69 36.77 0.87
C TRP A 726 -16.62 35.56 0.92
N ASN A 727 -17.92 35.80 1.10
CA ASN A 727 -18.91 34.74 1.23
C ASN A 727 -20.11 34.98 0.32
N ALA A 728 -20.71 33.90 -0.16
CA ALA A 728 -21.95 33.96 -0.93
C ALA A 728 -22.94 32.88 -0.46
N ILE A 729 -24.23 33.21 -0.45
CA ILE A 729 -25.30 32.27 -0.14
C ILE A 729 -26.38 32.32 -1.21
N SER A 730 -26.72 31.15 -1.74
CA SER A 730 -27.78 30.98 -2.72
C SER A 730 -28.99 30.30 -2.08
N ILE A 731 -30.20 30.81 -2.34
CA ILE A 731 -31.45 30.23 -1.81
C ILE A 731 -32.21 29.55 -2.94
N ASP A 732 -32.54 28.28 -2.75
CA ASP A 732 -33.44 27.50 -3.60
C ASP A 732 -34.62 26.99 -2.75
N TYR A 733 -35.74 27.70 -2.81
CA TYR A 733 -36.94 27.46 -2.03
C TYR A 733 -38.18 27.55 -2.95
N PRO A 734 -38.57 26.43 -3.58
CA PRO A 734 -39.61 26.46 -4.60
C PRO A 734 -41.04 26.26 -4.11
N SER A 735 -41.24 25.59 -2.96
CA SER A 735 -42.55 25.22 -2.41
C SER A 735 -43.08 26.21 -1.37
N ASP A 736 -44.33 26.02 -0.93
CA ASP A 736 -44.92 26.91 0.09
C ASP A 736 -44.31 26.75 1.48
N SER A 737 -44.02 25.51 1.87
CA SER A 737 -43.36 25.17 3.13
C SER A 737 -42.29 24.12 2.87
N PHE A 738 -41.45 23.84 3.87
CA PHE A 738 -40.41 22.82 3.78
C PHE A 738 -40.25 22.01 5.06
N SER A 739 -39.70 20.81 4.92
CA SER A 739 -39.48 19.86 6.03
C SER A 739 -38.06 19.93 6.60
N SER A 740 -37.07 20.22 5.75
CA SER A 740 -35.65 20.28 6.10
C SER A 740 -34.88 21.15 5.13
N LEU A 741 -33.70 21.60 5.55
CA LEU A 741 -32.75 22.31 4.69
C LEU A 741 -31.68 21.35 4.21
N GLN A 742 -31.47 21.28 2.90
CA GLN A 742 -30.36 20.58 2.31
C GLN A 742 -29.25 21.58 1.98
N VAL A 743 -28.05 21.36 2.52
CA VAL A 743 -26.89 22.19 2.22
C VAL A 743 -26.15 21.59 1.01
N GLN A 744 -26.06 22.36 -0.06
CA GLN A 744 -25.29 22.06 -1.25
C GLN A 744 -23.99 22.88 -1.20
N TYR A 745 -22.88 22.17 -1.32
CA TYR A 745 -21.54 22.74 -1.15
C TYR A 745 -20.52 22.20 -2.15
N GLU A 746 -20.87 21.16 -2.91
CA GLU A 746 -20.00 20.56 -3.90
C GLU A 746 -19.80 21.52 -5.09
N GLY A 747 -18.57 22.02 -5.26
CA GLY A 747 -18.18 22.86 -6.38
C GLY A 747 -17.73 22.09 -7.61
N PHE A 748 -17.36 22.86 -8.64
CA PHE A 748 -16.78 22.31 -9.86
C PHE A 748 -15.45 21.60 -9.58
N ASP A 749 -15.20 20.51 -10.30
CA ASP A 749 -13.93 19.78 -10.29
C ASP A 749 -13.44 19.36 -8.88
N GLY A 750 -14.37 19.15 -7.94
CA GLY A 750 -14.05 18.73 -6.58
C GLY A 750 -13.62 19.86 -5.65
N GLN A 751 -13.80 21.12 -6.04
CA GLN A 751 -13.65 22.27 -5.14
C GLN A 751 -14.71 22.25 -4.04
N LEU A 752 -14.32 22.71 -2.86
CA LEU A 752 -15.15 22.75 -1.66
C LEU A 752 -14.96 24.12 -0.99
N PRO A 753 -16.00 24.66 -0.34
CA PRO A 753 -15.86 25.88 0.44
C PRO A 753 -15.12 25.57 1.74
N ASN A 754 -14.69 26.61 2.45
CA ASN A 754 -14.24 26.46 3.81
C ASN A 754 -15.34 25.80 4.68
N MET A 755 -14.96 24.75 5.43
CA MET A 755 -15.90 23.97 6.25
C MET A 755 -16.66 24.83 7.28
N ASP A 756 -16.09 25.95 7.73
CA ASP A 756 -16.73 26.84 8.70
C ASP A 756 -17.99 27.51 8.16
N VAL A 757 -18.12 27.71 6.84
CA VAL A 757 -19.35 28.21 6.22
C VAL A 757 -20.49 27.21 6.40
N ILE A 758 -20.19 25.92 6.17
CA ILE A 758 -21.16 24.83 6.37
C ILE A 758 -21.47 24.66 7.87
N ASN A 759 -20.45 24.67 8.73
CA ASN A 759 -20.64 24.50 10.16
C ASN A 759 -21.45 25.66 10.78
N THR A 760 -21.26 26.88 10.24
CA THR A 760 -22.03 28.06 10.63
C THR A 760 -23.51 27.89 10.31
N ILE A 761 -23.85 27.52 9.07
CA ILE A 761 -25.25 27.32 8.71
C ILE A 761 -25.87 26.16 9.50
N VAL A 762 -25.09 25.12 9.76
CA VAL A 762 -25.52 23.97 10.56
C VAL A 762 -25.87 24.36 11.98
N ARG A 763 -24.99 25.12 12.63
CA ARG A 763 -25.23 25.63 13.99
C ARG A 763 -26.40 26.60 14.03
N ILE A 764 -26.54 27.49 13.05
CA ILE A 764 -27.66 28.44 12.97
C ILE A 764 -29.00 27.72 12.89
N ALA A 765 -29.18 26.80 11.95
CA ALA A 765 -30.46 26.13 11.76
C ALA A 765 -30.85 25.24 12.97
N GLN A 766 -29.89 24.72 13.74
CA GLN A 766 -30.15 24.02 15.00
C GLN A 766 -30.69 24.93 16.10
N HIS A 767 -30.27 26.20 16.14
CA HIS A 767 -30.63 27.16 17.19
C HIS A 767 -31.84 28.06 16.83
N VAL A 768 -32.19 28.18 15.55
CA VAL A 768 -33.43 28.86 15.14
C VAL A 768 -34.64 28.11 15.73
N ALA A 769 -35.68 28.85 16.11
CA ALA A 769 -36.90 28.30 16.71
C ALA A 769 -37.43 27.11 15.89
N GLY A 770 -37.68 25.98 16.57
CA GLY A 770 -38.12 24.73 15.92
C GLY A 770 -36.99 23.78 15.49
N SER A 771 -35.71 24.19 15.56
CA SER A 771 -34.54 23.36 15.23
C SER A 771 -34.65 22.64 13.88
N ILE A 772 -34.42 23.40 12.81
CA ILE A 772 -34.62 22.94 11.44
C ILE A 772 -33.66 21.77 11.13
N PRO A 773 -34.17 20.60 10.70
CA PRO A 773 -33.34 19.48 10.31
C PRO A 773 -32.49 19.83 9.08
N ILE A 774 -31.22 19.41 9.10
CA ILE A 774 -30.29 19.64 8.01
C ILE A 774 -29.83 18.32 7.42
N SER A 775 -29.85 18.23 6.10
CA SER A 775 -29.36 17.09 5.35
C SER A 775 -28.25 17.51 4.38
N LEU A 776 -27.33 16.60 4.10
CA LEU A 776 -26.34 16.77 3.02
C LEU A 776 -26.83 16.11 1.73
N ALA A 777 -27.66 15.07 1.81
CA ALA A 777 -28.22 14.32 0.69
C ALA A 777 -29.71 14.00 0.92
N ALA A 778 -30.43 13.69 -0.15
CA ALA A 778 -31.79 13.16 -0.04
C ALA A 778 -31.72 11.85 0.74
N GLN A 779 -32.29 11.84 1.95
CA GLN A 779 -32.31 10.64 2.79
C GLN A 779 -33.30 9.65 2.16
N SER A 780 -32.78 8.53 1.64
CA SER A 780 -33.63 7.40 1.27
C SER A 780 -34.29 6.87 2.55
N SER A 781 -35.62 6.85 2.58
CA SER A 781 -36.39 6.29 3.71
C SER A 781 -36.15 4.78 3.90
N LYS A 782 -35.61 4.09 2.89
CA LYS A 782 -35.25 2.66 2.93
C LYS A 782 -33.74 2.46 2.92
N SER A 783 -33.25 1.76 3.92
CA SER A 783 -31.84 1.42 4.10
C SER A 783 -31.57 0.01 3.55
N LEU A 784 -31.15 -0.06 2.28
CA LEU A 784 -30.86 -1.33 1.58
C LEU A 784 -29.85 -2.23 2.32
N LEU A 785 -28.82 -1.64 2.95
CA LEU A 785 -27.78 -2.38 3.64
C LEU A 785 -28.28 -2.91 4.99
N LYS A 786 -29.05 -2.10 5.73
CA LYS A 786 -29.70 -2.50 6.97
C LYS A 786 -30.68 -3.64 6.74
N GLU A 787 -31.53 -3.54 5.72
CA GLU A 787 -32.50 -4.60 5.38
C GLU A 787 -31.81 -5.91 5.01
N ALA A 788 -30.78 -5.87 4.15
CA ALA A 788 -30.03 -7.07 3.77
C ALA A 788 -29.34 -7.76 4.97
N VAL A 789 -28.77 -6.98 5.89
CA VAL A 789 -28.10 -7.50 7.09
C VAL A 789 -29.11 -8.00 8.13
N LEU A 790 -30.25 -7.32 8.30
CA LEU A 790 -31.36 -7.80 9.12
C LEU A 790 -31.94 -9.11 8.58
N ASP A 791 -32.11 -9.23 7.27
CA ASP A 791 -32.62 -10.45 6.64
C ASP A 791 -31.62 -11.60 6.76
N LEU A 792 -30.32 -11.34 6.61
CA LEU A 792 -29.27 -12.33 6.84
C LEU A 792 -29.24 -12.78 8.30
N ALA A 793 -29.30 -11.84 9.26
CA ALA A 793 -29.31 -12.16 10.69
C ALA A 793 -30.55 -12.99 11.07
N LYS A 794 -31.73 -12.62 10.55
CA LYS A 794 -32.97 -13.40 10.70
C LYS A 794 -32.84 -14.81 10.12
N ARG A 795 -32.26 -14.96 8.92
CA ARG A 795 -32.02 -16.28 8.29
C ARG A 795 -31.04 -17.15 9.08
N SER A 796 -30.11 -16.54 9.80
CA SER A 796 -29.14 -17.22 10.65
C SER A 796 -29.56 -17.37 12.12
N GLY A 797 -30.79 -16.98 12.48
CA GLY A 797 -31.31 -17.08 13.86
C GLY A 797 -30.67 -16.12 14.86
N LEU A 798 -29.99 -15.08 14.39
CA LEU A 798 -29.28 -14.09 15.21
C LEU A 798 -30.10 -12.78 15.28
N SER A 799 -30.29 -12.23 16.48
CA SER A 799 -30.82 -10.87 16.66
C SER A 799 -29.66 -9.86 16.69
N LEU A 800 -29.78 -8.80 15.88
CA LEU A 800 -28.81 -7.70 15.89
C LEU A 800 -29.02 -6.84 17.13
N ARG A 801 -27.91 -6.46 17.78
CA ARG A 801 -27.94 -5.51 18.90
C ARG A 801 -28.41 -4.13 18.39
N PRO A 802 -29.24 -3.38 19.13
CA PRO A 802 -29.74 -2.07 18.69
C PRO A 802 -28.62 -1.08 18.33
N ASP A 803 -27.49 -1.15 19.03
CA ASP A 803 -26.31 -0.32 18.77
C ASP A 803 -25.70 -0.58 17.39
N VAL A 804 -25.71 -1.84 16.96
CA VAL A 804 -25.19 -2.27 15.64
C VAL A 804 -26.14 -1.82 14.54
N GLU A 805 -27.45 -2.00 14.74
CA GLU A 805 -28.47 -1.52 13.80
C GLU A 805 -28.39 0.00 13.59
N TYR A 806 -28.23 0.75 14.68
CA TYR A 806 -28.05 2.19 14.64
C TYR A 806 -26.74 2.61 13.96
N GLY A 807 -25.66 1.87 14.21
CA GLY A 807 -24.37 2.04 13.54
C GLY A 807 -24.44 1.80 12.03
N LEU A 808 -25.18 0.79 11.58
CA LEU A 808 -25.36 0.48 10.16
C LEU A 808 -26.07 1.61 9.40
N HIS A 809 -27.12 2.18 9.99
CA HIS A 809 -27.84 3.29 9.37
C HIS A 809 -26.93 4.51 9.18
N ARG A 810 -26.22 4.92 10.24
CA ARG A 810 -25.27 6.04 10.18
C ARG A 810 -24.12 5.79 9.20
N TYR A 811 -23.65 4.55 9.10
CA TYR A 811 -22.63 4.16 8.13
C TYR A 811 -23.16 4.27 6.70
N GLN A 812 -24.38 3.80 6.44
CA GLN A 812 -25.01 3.94 5.12
C GLN A 812 -25.22 5.40 4.74
N ASP A 813 -25.66 6.25 5.67
CA ASP A 813 -25.83 7.69 5.44
C ASP A 813 -24.48 8.36 5.12
N GLY A 814 -23.45 8.02 5.89
CA GLY A 814 -22.07 8.49 5.69
C GLY A 814 -21.51 8.05 4.34
N LEU A 815 -21.70 6.79 3.98
CA LEU A 815 -21.32 6.22 2.69
C LEU A 815 -22.06 6.90 1.54
N SER A 816 -23.36 7.12 1.67
CA SER A 816 -24.18 7.76 0.63
C SER A 816 -23.76 9.21 0.40
N SER A 817 -23.48 9.94 1.48
CA SER A 817 -22.98 11.33 1.41
C SER A 817 -21.59 11.40 0.79
N ALA A 818 -20.68 10.50 1.18
CA ALA A 818 -19.35 10.41 0.61
C ALA A 818 -19.40 10.04 -0.89
N ILE A 819 -20.21 9.05 -1.28
CA ILE A 819 -20.39 8.67 -2.69
C ILE A 819 -20.96 9.83 -3.50
N ARG A 820 -21.97 10.54 -2.97
CA ARG A 820 -22.54 11.71 -3.64
C ARG A 820 -21.48 12.79 -3.86
N GLN A 821 -20.72 13.15 -2.82
CA GLN A 821 -19.67 14.17 -2.94
C GLN A 821 -18.60 13.75 -3.96
N LEU A 822 -18.17 12.48 -3.91
CA LEU A 822 -17.24 11.93 -4.90
C LEU A 822 -17.85 11.93 -6.31
N TRP A 823 -19.14 11.66 -6.46
CA TRP A 823 -19.82 11.66 -7.75
C TRP A 823 -19.80 13.05 -8.40
N PHE A 824 -20.15 14.11 -7.66
CA PHE A 824 -20.02 15.49 -8.16
C PHE A 824 -18.58 15.83 -8.55
N GLY A 825 -17.59 15.37 -7.77
CA GLY A 825 -16.17 15.51 -8.10
C GLY A 825 -15.74 14.74 -9.36
N VAL A 826 -16.25 13.53 -9.58
CA VAL A 826 -15.96 12.70 -10.77
C VAL A 826 -16.55 13.32 -12.02
N VAL A 827 -17.82 13.72 -11.97
CA VAL A 827 -18.51 14.34 -13.10
C VAL A 827 -18.04 15.78 -13.32
N GLY A 828 -17.42 16.40 -12.30
CA GLY A 828 -16.90 17.76 -12.35
C GLY A 828 -18.01 18.80 -12.35
N GLN A 829 -19.14 18.50 -11.71
CA GLN A 829 -20.31 19.36 -11.65
C GLN A 829 -20.43 19.98 -10.26
N ALA A 830 -20.88 21.23 -10.21
CA ALA A 830 -21.34 21.83 -8.97
C ALA A 830 -22.75 21.36 -8.64
N SER A 831 -23.08 21.23 -7.36
CA SER A 831 -24.42 20.84 -6.93
C SER A 831 -25.45 21.98 -7.00
N GLY A 832 -25.00 23.23 -7.19
CA GLY A 832 -25.86 24.40 -7.39
C GLY A 832 -25.09 25.68 -7.80
N PRO A 833 -25.78 26.84 -7.83
CA PRO A 833 -25.22 28.15 -8.21
C PRO A 833 -23.91 28.54 -7.50
N HIS A 834 -23.71 28.07 -6.27
CA HIS A 834 -22.56 28.41 -5.45
C HIS A 834 -21.20 27.99 -6.06
N GLY A 835 -21.18 26.97 -6.93
CA GLY A 835 -19.94 26.44 -7.49
C GLY A 835 -19.14 27.44 -8.33
N PHE A 836 -19.78 28.48 -8.90
CA PHE A 836 -19.08 29.52 -9.67
C PHE A 836 -18.33 30.52 -8.79
N PHE A 837 -18.73 30.68 -7.53
CA PHE A 837 -18.05 31.53 -6.56
C PHE A 837 -16.76 30.87 -6.05
N GLN A 838 -16.78 29.56 -5.83
CA GLN A 838 -15.62 28.82 -5.31
C GLN A 838 -14.41 28.89 -6.25
N ARG A 839 -14.63 28.91 -7.58
CA ARG A 839 -13.58 29.10 -8.59
C ARG A 839 -12.82 30.42 -8.44
N ASN A 840 -13.47 31.43 -7.86
CA ASN A 840 -12.90 32.76 -7.63
C ASN A 840 -12.52 32.96 -6.14
N HIS A 841 -12.30 31.86 -5.40
CA HIS A 841 -11.95 31.87 -3.98
C HIS A 841 -12.98 32.59 -3.09
N VAL A 842 -14.26 32.47 -3.43
CA VAL A 842 -15.38 32.93 -2.60
C VAL A 842 -16.07 31.72 -2.00
N ASP A 843 -16.09 31.66 -0.67
CA ASP A 843 -16.69 30.54 0.05
C ASP A 843 -18.22 30.64 -0.04
N ALA A 844 -18.83 29.67 -0.71
CA ALA A 844 -20.23 29.74 -1.06
C ALA A 844 -20.97 28.42 -0.90
N ILE A 845 -22.25 28.52 -0.51
CA ILE A 845 -23.18 27.39 -0.36
C ILE A 845 -24.54 27.73 -0.98
N THR A 846 -25.26 26.70 -1.42
CA THR A 846 -26.68 26.79 -1.79
C THR A 846 -27.51 26.08 -0.73
N ILE A 847 -28.54 26.74 -0.21
CA ILE A 847 -29.53 26.13 0.68
C ILE A 847 -30.74 25.75 -0.17
N TYR A 848 -31.03 24.45 -0.21
CA TYR A 848 -32.22 23.92 -0.84
C TYR A 848 -33.27 23.54 0.22
N ALA A 849 -34.42 24.19 0.19
CA ALA A 849 -35.53 23.90 1.09
C ALA A 849 -36.35 22.73 0.51
N VAL A 850 -36.34 21.58 1.19
CA VAL A 850 -36.99 20.36 0.71
C VAL A 850 -38.52 20.52 0.78
N PRO A 851 -39.23 20.47 -0.37
CA PRO A 851 -40.68 20.68 -0.42
C PRO A 851 -41.45 19.77 0.55
N ALA A 852 -42.34 20.36 1.34
CA ALA A 852 -43.26 19.66 2.23
C ALA A 852 -44.42 20.58 2.65
N THR A 853 -45.45 20.03 3.28
CA THR A 853 -46.58 20.82 3.81
C THR A 853 -46.24 21.65 5.06
N GLY A 854 -45.09 21.42 5.70
CA GLY A 854 -44.67 22.12 6.92
C GLY A 854 -43.67 21.28 7.73
N PRO A 855 -43.10 21.82 8.82
CA PRO A 855 -43.57 22.97 9.60
C PRO A 855 -42.87 24.31 9.31
N TYR A 856 -41.89 24.36 8.40
CA TYR A 856 -41.04 25.54 8.22
C TYR A 856 -41.43 26.38 6.98
N GLY A 857 -41.13 27.69 7.02
CA GLY A 857 -41.52 28.67 6.00
C GLY A 857 -40.65 29.94 6.02
N PHE A 858 -41.15 31.06 5.46
CA PHE A 858 -40.41 32.34 5.37
C PHE A 858 -39.85 32.86 6.70
N PHE A 859 -40.58 32.69 7.81
CA PHE A 859 -40.10 33.08 9.14
C PHE A 859 -38.76 32.41 9.48
N HIS A 860 -38.68 31.12 9.21
CA HIS A 860 -37.50 30.31 9.50
C HIS A 860 -36.37 30.62 8.53
N MET A 861 -36.68 30.73 7.23
CA MET A 861 -35.70 31.06 6.19
C MET A 861 -35.06 32.44 6.45
N GLY A 862 -35.85 33.47 6.71
CA GLY A 862 -35.35 34.83 6.94
C GLY A 862 -34.40 34.91 8.15
N ARG A 863 -34.75 34.26 9.28
CA ARG A 863 -33.88 34.21 10.47
C ARG A 863 -32.58 33.44 10.24
N VAL A 864 -32.62 32.35 9.47
CA VAL A 864 -31.42 31.60 9.10
C VAL A 864 -30.48 32.47 8.27
N ILE A 865 -31.01 33.17 7.26
CA ILE A 865 -30.19 34.02 6.38
C ILE A 865 -29.70 35.28 7.08
N GLU A 866 -30.53 35.94 7.90
CA GLU A 866 -30.10 37.09 8.71
C GLU A 866 -28.95 36.69 9.64
N SER A 867 -29.09 35.58 10.36
CA SER A 867 -28.05 35.09 11.27
C SER A 867 -26.77 34.73 10.51
N PHE A 868 -26.89 34.16 9.31
CA PHE A 868 -25.74 33.87 8.44
C PHE A 868 -25.03 35.14 7.98
N VAL A 869 -25.77 36.11 7.42
CA VAL A 869 -25.22 37.39 6.96
C VAL A 869 -24.54 38.12 8.10
N ARG A 870 -25.15 38.12 9.29
CA ARG A 870 -24.54 38.73 10.47
C ARG A 870 -23.25 38.03 10.89
N SER A 871 -23.21 36.70 10.88
CA SER A 871 -21.99 35.92 11.19
C SER A 871 -20.87 36.23 10.19
N MET A 872 -21.18 36.28 8.89
CA MET A 872 -20.19 36.59 7.83
C MET A 872 -19.77 38.07 7.82
N SER A 873 -20.65 38.97 8.24
CA SER A 873 -20.33 40.38 8.42
C SER A 873 -19.23 40.58 9.46
N ASN A 874 -19.25 39.82 10.57
CA ASN A 874 -18.28 39.92 11.66
C ASN A 874 -16.85 39.50 11.29
N LEU A 875 -16.65 38.79 10.17
CA LEU A 875 -15.32 38.40 9.73
C LEU A 875 -14.46 39.65 9.51
N ILE A 876 -13.21 39.63 9.98
CA ILE A 876 -12.21 40.68 9.74
C ILE A 876 -11.23 40.25 8.64
N GLU A 877 -11.12 38.95 8.42
CA GLU A 877 -10.26 38.35 7.40
C GLU A 877 -10.98 37.22 6.69
N ARG A 878 -10.41 36.77 5.56
CA ARG A 878 -10.90 35.60 4.83
C ARG A 878 -10.69 34.34 5.65
N LEU A 879 -11.64 33.41 5.56
CA LEU A 879 -11.56 32.11 6.21
C LEU A 879 -10.34 31.35 5.68
N HIS A 880 -9.41 30.97 6.57
CA HIS A 880 -8.19 30.27 6.18
C HIS A 880 -7.67 29.25 7.21
N HIS A 881 -8.20 29.25 8.44
CA HIS A 881 -7.79 28.31 9.50
C HIS A 881 -8.44 26.92 9.37
N SER A 882 -9.73 26.87 9.04
CA SER A 882 -10.49 25.62 8.91
C SER A 882 -10.19 24.86 7.60
N GLN A 883 -10.73 23.66 7.45
CA GLN A 883 -10.36 22.72 6.38
C GLN A 883 -10.99 23.06 5.03
N PHE A 884 -10.18 22.97 3.96
CA PHE A 884 -10.62 23.09 2.55
C PHE A 884 -10.77 21.75 1.81
N PHE A 885 -10.19 20.67 2.37
CA PHE A 885 -10.25 19.33 1.78
C PHE A 885 -10.77 18.33 2.82
N TYR A 886 -12.01 17.90 2.64
CA TYR A 886 -12.69 16.99 3.55
C TYR A 886 -13.75 16.16 2.81
N LEU A 887 -14.14 15.03 3.40
CA LEU A 887 -15.35 14.31 3.02
C LEU A 887 -16.38 14.45 4.14
N LEU A 888 -17.52 15.08 3.86
CA LEU A 888 -18.60 15.22 4.86
C LEU A 888 -19.47 13.96 4.84
N LEU A 889 -19.49 13.25 5.97
CA LEU A 889 -20.33 12.05 6.14
C LEU A 889 -21.74 12.43 6.61
N ASN A 890 -21.83 13.42 7.49
CA ASN A 890 -23.07 14.01 7.96
C ASN A 890 -22.79 15.45 8.43
N PRO A 891 -23.82 16.27 8.71
CA PRO A 891 -23.62 17.68 9.11
C PRO A 891 -22.76 17.88 10.38
N SER A 892 -22.50 16.81 11.14
CA SER A 892 -21.73 16.84 12.38
C SER A 892 -20.38 16.11 12.32
N ARG A 893 -20.06 15.43 11.20
CA ARG A 893 -18.89 14.56 11.06
C ARG A 893 -18.26 14.65 9.68
N PHE A 894 -16.95 14.77 9.65
CA PHE A 894 -16.15 14.79 8.43
C PHE A 894 -14.94 13.85 8.53
N VAL A 895 -14.39 13.48 7.37
CA VAL A 895 -13.13 12.75 7.24
C VAL A 895 -12.06 13.71 6.69
N PRO A 896 -10.92 13.89 7.38
CA PRO A 896 -9.81 14.68 6.85
C PRO A 896 -9.24 14.08 5.56
N ILE A 897 -8.81 14.93 4.62
CA ILE A 897 -8.19 14.47 3.37
C ILE A 897 -6.98 13.55 3.58
N GLY A 898 -6.19 13.77 4.65
CA GLY A 898 -5.02 12.93 4.96
C GLY A 898 -5.38 11.45 5.17
N THR A 899 -6.61 11.15 5.57
CA THR A 899 -7.12 9.77 5.68
C THR A 899 -7.66 9.28 4.33
N ALA A 900 -8.39 10.13 3.60
CA ALA A 900 -9.03 9.76 2.34
C ALA A 900 -8.05 9.59 1.17
N ILE A 901 -6.97 10.39 1.14
CA ILE A 901 -5.93 10.35 0.08
C ILE A 901 -5.15 9.03 0.07
N LEU A 902 -5.17 8.28 1.18
CA LEU A 902 -4.53 6.97 1.27
C LEU A 902 -5.08 5.97 0.24
N VAL A 903 -6.36 6.10 -0.14
CA VAL A 903 -6.99 5.23 -1.14
C VAL A 903 -6.30 5.36 -2.51
N PRO A 904 -6.31 6.53 -3.20
CA PRO A 904 -5.61 6.67 -4.47
C PRO A 904 -4.09 6.59 -4.31
N LEU A 905 -3.51 6.95 -3.17
CA LEU A 905 -2.07 6.84 -2.91
C LEU A 905 -1.60 5.38 -2.94
N PHE A 906 -2.26 4.46 -2.23
CA PHE A 906 -1.88 3.04 -2.24
C PHE A 906 -2.06 2.41 -3.63
N LEU A 907 -3.10 2.80 -4.36
CA LEU A 907 -3.28 2.38 -5.75
C LEU A 907 -2.17 2.93 -6.66
N SER A 908 -1.79 4.21 -6.53
CA SER A 908 -0.70 4.84 -7.28
C SER A 908 0.66 4.16 -7.01
N ILE A 909 0.97 3.88 -5.75
CA ILE A 909 2.21 3.16 -5.38
C ILE A 909 2.19 1.75 -5.99
N SER A 910 1.05 1.04 -5.93
CA SER A 910 0.91 -0.30 -6.52
C SER A 910 1.08 -0.28 -8.04
N LEU A 911 0.49 0.69 -8.74
CA LEU A 911 0.66 0.91 -10.18
C LEU A 911 2.12 1.19 -10.54
N THR A 912 2.78 2.09 -9.81
CA THR A 912 4.19 2.48 -10.04
C THR A 912 5.13 1.29 -9.84
N ILE A 913 4.97 0.54 -8.75
CA ILE A 913 5.75 -0.68 -8.49
C ILE A 913 5.50 -1.74 -9.58
N SER A 914 4.26 -1.84 -10.08
CA SER A 914 3.92 -2.76 -11.18
C SER A 914 4.64 -2.41 -12.48
N GLY A 915 4.70 -1.13 -12.82
CA GLY A 915 5.41 -0.63 -14.00
C GLY A 915 6.92 -0.83 -13.91
N LEU A 916 7.53 -0.44 -12.78
CA LEU A 916 8.96 -0.64 -12.52
C LEU A 916 9.35 -2.12 -12.62
N ALA A 917 8.56 -3.01 -12.03
CA ALA A 917 8.88 -4.43 -12.08
C ALA A 917 8.82 -5.01 -13.49
N LYS A 918 7.81 -4.64 -14.30
CA LYS A 918 7.74 -5.06 -15.71
C LYS A 918 8.94 -4.54 -16.50
N TRP A 919 9.33 -3.29 -16.28
CA TRP A 919 10.52 -2.70 -16.91
C TRP A 919 11.81 -3.46 -16.56
N PHE A 920 12.00 -3.83 -15.29
CA PHE A 920 13.17 -4.57 -14.84
C PHE A 920 13.17 -6.02 -15.33
N ASP A 921 12.03 -6.71 -15.31
CA ASP A 921 11.90 -8.08 -15.82
C ASP A 921 12.26 -8.14 -17.32
N GLU A 922 11.81 -7.15 -18.09
CA GLU A 922 12.15 -7.02 -19.51
C GLU A 922 13.64 -6.74 -19.72
N GLY A 923 14.23 -5.89 -18.87
CA GLY A 923 15.67 -5.62 -18.87
C GLY A 923 16.51 -6.88 -18.64
N LYS A 924 16.09 -7.75 -17.72
CA LYS A 924 16.75 -9.04 -17.46
C LYS A 924 16.67 -9.99 -18.65
N ARG A 925 15.47 -10.15 -19.24
CA ARG A 925 15.28 -10.99 -20.44
C ARG A 925 16.11 -10.51 -21.63
N SER A 926 16.15 -9.19 -21.85
CA SER A 926 16.96 -8.57 -22.91
C SER A 926 18.46 -8.79 -22.70
N LYS A 927 18.94 -8.78 -21.46
CA LYS A 927 20.34 -9.08 -21.16
C LYS A 927 20.68 -10.56 -21.41
N ALA A 928 19.88 -11.47 -20.87
CA ALA A 928 20.11 -12.91 -21.01
C ALA A 928 20.09 -13.40 -22.46
N GLU A 929 19.17 -12.90 -23.30
CA GLU A 929 19.13 -13.26 -24.71
C GLU A 929 20.32 -12.71 -25.51
N ARG A 930 20.83 -11.51 -25.14
CA ARG A 930 22.06 -10.96 -25.74
C ARG A 930 23.28 -11.82 -25.43
N GLU A 931 23.44 -12.21 -24.17
CA GLU A 931 24.53 -13.09 -23.73
C GLU A 931 24.47 -14.45 -24.43
N ALA A 932 23.28 -15.06 -24.52
CA ALA A 932 23.11 -16.33 -25.23
C ALA A 932 23.48 -16.23 -26.71
N LEU A 933 23.18 -15.11 -27.37
CA LEU A 933 23.52 -14.85 -28.77
C LEU A 933 25.03 -14.69 -28.96
N LEU A 934 25.72 -13.98 -28.06
CA LEU A 934 27.17 -13.82 -28.08
C LEU A 934 27.90 -15.16 -27.87
N LEU A 935 27.44 -15.97 -26.91
CA LEU A 935 27.98 -17.30 -26.67
C LEU A 935 27.82 -18.23 -27.89
N ARG A 936 26.68 -18.13 -28.60
CA ARG A 936 26.45 -18.89 -29.84
C ARG A 936 27.42 -18.49 -30.97
N LEU A 937 27.78 -17.21 -31.05
CA LEU A 937 28.78 -16.72 -32.00
C LEU A 937 30.20 -17.14 -31.63
N GLU A 938 30.53 -17.20 -30.34
CA GLU A 938 31.83 -17.69 -29.87
C GLU A 938 32.00 -19.19 -30.09
N ALA A 939 30.93 -19.98 -29.93
CA ALA A 939 30.96 -21.41 -30.23
C ALA A 939 31.27 -21.70 -31.71
N LEU A 940 30.75 -20.89 -32.64
CA LEU A 940 31.04 -21.00 -34.08
C LEU A 940 32.52 -20.71 -34.42
N LYS A 941 33.21 -19.90 -33.61
CA LYS A 941 34.65 -19.62 -33.75
C LYS A 941 35.52 -20.80 -33.33
N ALA A 942 35.08 -21.62 -32.38
CA ALA A 942 35.86 -22.75 -31.87
C ALA A 942 35.97 -23.92 -32.88
N GLU A 943 35.12 -23.94 -33.91
CA GLU A 943 35.01 -25.03 -34.88
C GLU A 943 35.88 -24.82 -36.13
N LYS A 944 36.29 -23.59 -36.45
CA LYS A 944 37.22 -23.24 -37.55
C LYS A 944 38.38 -22.40 -37.01
N TYR A 945 39.60 -22.96 -37.06
CA TYR A 945 40.85 -22.38 -36.58
C TYR A 945 41.09 -20.97 -37.14
N MET A 946 40.85 -19.93 -36.35
CA MET A 946 41.25 -18.55 -36.67
C MET A 946 41.95 -17.88 -35.48
N PRO A 947 43.03 -17.11 -35.72
CA PRO A 947 43.78 -16.46 -34.65
C PRO A 947 42.95 -15.37 -33.96
N ALA A 948 43.07 -15.30 -32.64
CA ALA A 948 42.31 -14.38 -31.81
C ALA A 948 42.93 -12.99 -31.81
N GLU A 949 42.38 -12.07 -32.60
CA GLU A 949 42.53 -10.65 -32.30
C GLU A 949 41.59 -10.30 -31.14
N GLN A 950 42.17 -9.84 -30.03
CA GLN A 950 41.45 -9.38 -28.84
C GLN A 950 40.87 -7.98 -29.10
N ASP A 951 39.76 -7.92 -29.83
CA ASP A 951 38.95 -6.70 -29.87
C ASP A 951 38.25 -6.51 -28.52
N VAL A 952 38.71 -5.52 -27.76
CA VAL A 952 38.13 -5.12 -26.48
C VAL A 952 36.71 -4.60 -26.73
N MET A 953 35.71 -5.28 -26.17
CA MET A 953 34.30 -4.86 -26.25
C MET A 953 34.15 -3.47 -25.58
N PRO A 954 33.59 -2.46 -26.27
CA PRO A 954 33.35 -1.14 -25.69
C PRO A 954 32.19 -1.19 -24.69
N ASP A 955 32.27 -0.35 -23.66
CA ASP A 955 31.45 -0.39 -22.44
C ASP A 955 29.93 -0.17 -22.64
N ASN A 956 29.53 0.51 -23.70
CA ASN A 956 28.14 0.57 -24.18
C ASN A 956 28.16 0.29 -25.69
N PRO A 957 28.23 -0.99 -26.08
CA PRO A 957 28.37 -1.36 -27.46
C PRO A 957 27.12 -0.88 -28.21
N THR A 958 27.32 0.14 -29.06
CA THR A 958 26.24 0.68 -29.88
C THR A 958 25.75 -0.41 -30.82
N LEU A 959 24.52 -0.27 -31.30
CA LEU A 959 23.96 -1.19 -32.30
C LEU A 959 24.87 -1.29 -33.54
N ALA A 960 25.56 -0.20 -33.87
CA ALA A 960 26.59 -0.16 -34.89
C ALA A 960 27.84 -0.98 -34.52
N TRP A 961 28.31 -0.92 -33.27
CA TRP A 961 29.43 -1.72 -32.82
C TRP A 961 29.12 -3.22 -32.84
N TYR A 962 28.00 -3.65 -32.24
CA TYR A 962 27.63 -5.07 -32.26
C TYR A 962 27.46 -5.58 -33.68
N ARG A 963 26.81 -4.79 -34.55
CA ARG A 963 26.67 -5.12 -35.97
C ARG A 963 28.02 -5.23 -36.65
N ASN A 964 28.92 -4.26 -36.46
CA ASN A 964 30.25 -4.28 -37.09
C ASN A 964 31.09 -5.44 -36.57
N HIS A 965 31.02 -5.75 -35.28
CA HIS A 965 31.72 -6.88 -34.66
C HIS A 965 31.18 -8.24 -35.13
N LEU A 966 29.86 -8.36 -35.27
CA LEU A 966 29.20 -9.52 -35.89
C LEU A 966 29.60 -9.70 -37.35
N VAL A 967 29.59 -8.60 -38.11
CA VAL A 967 29.98 -8.57 -39.53
C VAL A 967 31.44 -8.97 -39.68
N GLN A 968 32.34 -8.38 -38.90
CA GLN A 968 33.77 -8.72 -38.90
C GLN A 968 34.00 -10.19 -38.52
N ARG A 969 33.33 -10.71 -37.48
CA ARG A 969 33.47 -12.11 -37.06
C ARG A 969 32.88 -13.12 -38.03
N ILE A 970 31.74 -12.82 -38.67
CA ILE A 970 31.13 -13.70 -39.69
C ILE A 970 31.95 -13.71 -40.98
N LEU A 971 32.43 -12.54 -41.44
CA LEU A 971 33.31 -12.42 -42.60
C LEU A 971 34.65 -13.14 -42.38
N ALA A 972 35.15 -13.16 -41.14
CA ALA A 972 36.35 -13.89 -40.78
C ALA A 972 36.18 -15.43 -40.82
N VAL A 973 34.97 -15.96 -40.63
CA VAL A 973 34.72 -17.41 -40.54
C VAL A 973 34.68 -18.11 -41.92
N GLU A 974 34.42 -17.41 -43.03
CA GLU A 974 34.23 -18.05 -44.35
C GLU A 974 34.77 -17.21 -45.52
N GLU A 975 35.96 -17.57 -46.02
CA GLU A 975 36.47 -17.23 -47.38
C GLU A 975 36.16 -18.33 -48.44
N GLU A 976 35.49 -19.45 -48.07
CA GLU A 976 35.28 -20.61 -48.96
C GLU A 976 33.81 -21.06 -49.18
N GLU A 977 32.80 -20.50 -48.50
CA GLU A 977 31.38 -20.79 -48.79
C GLU A 977 30.73 -19.63 -49.56
N GLY A 978 30.00 -19.95 -50.64
CA GLY A 978 29.42 -18.95 -51.55
C GLY A 978 28.64 -17.81 -50.89
N ASN A 979 28.74 -16.63 -51.51
CA ASN A 979 28.30 -15.31 -51.02
C ASN A 979 26.84 -15.25 -50.50
N GLU A 980 25.96 -16.12 -50.98
CA GLU A 980 24.52 -16.13 -50.66
C GLU A 980 24.20 -16.72 -49.27
N LYS A 981 24.93 -17.75 -48.83
CA LYS A 981 24.74 -18.35 -47.49
C LYS A 981 25.25 -17.45 -46.37
N VAL A 982 26.36 -16.74 -46.64
CA VAL A 982 26.97 -15.76 -45.73
C VAL A 982 25.99 -14.61 -45.50
N ALA A 983 25.44 -14.04 -46.58
CA ALA A 983 24.44 -12.98 -46.49
C ALA A 983 23.22 -13.39 -45.65
N THR A 984 22.75 -14.63 -45.83
CA THR A 984 21.59 -15.18 -45.10
C THR A 984 21.86 -15.32 -43.59
N ARG A 985 22.99 -15.94 -43.18
CA ARG A 985 23.36 -16.04 -41.74
C ARG A 985 23.57 -14.67 -41.10
N LEU A 986 24.17 -13.73 -41.84
CA LEU A 986 24.41 -12.37 -41.36
C LEU A 986 23.10 -11.63 -41.08
N HIS A 987 22.08 -11.82 -41.92
CA HIS A 987 20.73 -11.28 -41.70
C HIS A 987 20.05 -11.93 -40.49
N GLU A 988 20.12 -13.26 -40.34
CA GLU A 988 19.54 -13.96 -39.19
C GLU A 988 20.12 -13.49 -37.85
N PHE A 989 21.44 -13.33 -37.75
CA PHE A 989 22.07 -12.82 -36.53
C PHE A 989 21.81 -11.33 -36.30
N ALA A 990 21.75 -10.52 -37.36
CA ALA A 990 21.38 -9.11 -37.25
C ALA A 990 19.95 -8.94 -36.72
N ASP A 991 19.01 -9.77 -37.18
CA ASP A 991 17.62 -9.79 -36.70
C ASP A 991 17.53 -10.29 -35.24
N ALA A 992 18.24 -11.36 -34.90
CA ALA A 992 18.27 -11.86 -33.52
C ALA A 992 18.91 -10.84 -32.54
N LEU A 993 19.96 -10.13 -32.96
CA LEU A 993 20.54 -9.03 -32.17
C LEU A 993 19.54 -7.88 -32.01
N ARG A 994 18.83 -7.50 -33.08
CA ARG A 994 17.81 -6.46 -33.05
C ARG A 994 16.64 -6.81 -32.13
N ASP A 995 16.28 -8.09 -32.05
CA ASP A 995 15.22 -8.62 -31.19
C ASP A 995 15.64 -8.76 -29.72
N SER A 996 16.93 -8.93 -29.46
CA SER A 996 17.48 -9.01 -28.10
C SER A 996 17.47 -7.66 -27.36
N ILE A 997 17.36 -6.54 -28.09
CA ILE A 997 17.39 -5.17 -27.54
C ILE A 997 15.98 -4.67 -27.23
N ARG A 998 15.83 -3.94 -26.11
CA ARG A 998 14.57 -3.27 -25.75
C ARG A 998 14.21 -2.17 -26.76
N PRO A 999 13.06 -2.24 -27.46
CA PRO A 999 12.66 -1.22 -28.44
C PRO A 999 12.07 0.04 -27.77
N ASN A 1000 12.84 0.69 -26.89
CA ASN A 1000 12.38 1.82 -26.06
C ASN A 1000 11.85 2.98 -26.91
N GLY A 1001 12.55 3.36 -27.98
CA GLY A 1001 12.14 4.48 -28.84
C GLY A 1001 10.80 4.24 -29.52
N ALA A 1002 10.58 3.03 -30.04
CA ALA A 1002 9.31 2.66 -30.66
C ALA A 1002 8.17 2.52 -29.62
N ALA A 1003 8.46 2.02 -28.41
CA ALA A 1003 7.49 2.00 -27.32
C ALA A 1003 7.07 3.41 -26.88
N LEU A 1004 8.04 4.33 -26.74
CA LEU A 1004 7.77 5.74 -26.40
C LEU A 1004 7.04 6.47 -27.52
N ALA A 1005 7.35 6.18 -28.79
CA ALA A 1005 6.61 6.72 -29.92
C ALA A 1005 5.14 6.26 -29.90
N CYS A 1006 4.87 4.98 -29.61
CA CYS A 1006 3.50 4.50 -29.42
C CYS A 1006 2.79 5.22 -28.25
N VAL A 1007 3.46 5.40 -27.11
CA VAL A 1007 2.92 6.17 -25.97
C VAL A 1007 2.59 7.60 -26.40
N ALA A 1008 3.50 8.29 -27.07
CA ALA A 1008 3.27 9.64 -27.59
C ALA A 1008 2.08 9.69 -28.57
N SER A 1009 1.97 8.72 -29.49
CA SER A 1009 0.83 8.62 -30.40
C SER A 1009 -0.50 8.44 -29.66
N THR A 1010 -0.53 7.68 -28.57
CA THR A 1010 -1.76 7.56 -27.75
C THR A 1010 -2.13 8.86 -27.04
N LEU A 1011 -1.16 9.68 -26.65
CA LEU A 1011 -1.40 11.01 -26.08
C LEU A 1011 -1.92 11.98 -27.14
N VAL A 1012 -1.34 11.96 -28.34
CA VAL A 1012 -1.82 12.74 -29.50
C VAL A 1012 -3.24 12.33 -29.87
N LEU A 1013 -3.56 11.03 -29.86
CA LEU A 1013 -4.92 10.54 -30.06
C LEU A 1013 -5.87 11.10 -28.99
N GLY A 1014 -5.47 11.09 -27.72
CA GLY A 1014 -6.24 11.71 -26.64
C GLY A 1014 -6.53 13.19 -26.88
N ALA A 1015 -5.52 13.95 -27.30
CA ALA A 1015 -5.64 15.36 -27.65
C ALA A 1015 -6.52 15.59 -28.89
N ALA A 1016 -6.42 14.74 -29.92
CA ALA A 1016 -7.26 14.82 -31.11
C ALA A 1016 -8.73 14.50 -30.79
N VAL A 1017 -9.00 13.50 -29.96
CA VAL A 1017 -10.35 13.19 -29.48
C VAL A 1017 -10.90 14.36 -28.67
N LEU A 1018 -10.09 15.00 -27.82
CA LEU A 1018 -10.51 16.19 -27.08
C LEU A 1018 -10.81 17.38 -28.01
N TYR A 1019 -9.97 17.62 -29.01
CA TYR A 1019 -10.18 18.68 -30.01
C TYR A 1019 -11.48 18.49 -30.80
N HIS A 1020 -11.82 17.24 -31.13
CA HIS A 1020 -13.07 16.89 -31.81
C HIS A 1020 -14.23 16.55 -30.85
N ALA A 1021 -14.04 16.64 -29.54
CA ALA A 1021 -15.05 16.23 -28.57
C ALA A 1021 -16.30 17.09 -28.66
N ASP A 1022 -16.19 18.38 -29.02
CA ASP A 1022 -17.32 19.26 -29.31
C ASP A 1022 -18.18 18.72 -30.47
N THR A 1023 -17.54 18.36 -31.60
CA THR A 1023 -18.24 17.77 -32.75
C THR A 1023 -18.88 16.41 -32.44
N LEU A 1024 -18.24 15.60 -31.60
CA LEU A 1024 -18.79 14.32 -31.13
C LEU A 1024 -19.96 14.52 -30.17
N ALA A 1025 -19.86 15.47 -29.24
CA ALA A 1025 -20.87 15.78 -28.25
C ALA A 1025 -22.14 16.36 -28.89
N THR A 1026 -21.98 17.37 -29.73
CA THR A 1026 -23.07 18.00 -30.50
C THR A 1026 -23.80 17.02 -31.40
N SER A 1027 -23.11 16.00 -31.89
CA SER A 1027 -23.67 14.93 -32.69
C SER A 1027 -24.38 13.84 -31.85
N ALA A 1028 -23.92 13.61 -30.61
CA ALA A 1028 -24.50 12.64 -29.68
C ALA A 1028 -25.75 13.16 -28.93
N LEU A 1029 -25.84 14.48 -28.73
CA LEU A 1029 -26.89 15.18 -27.97
C LEU A 1029 -28.13 15.54 -28.80
N ASP A 1030 -28.04 15.55 -30.13
CA ASP A 1030 -29.13 15.97 -31.01
C ASP A 1030 -30.00 14.77 -31.42
N SER A 1031 -31.19 14.68 -30.84
CA SER A 1031 -32.16 13.61 -31.12
C SER A 1031 -32.90 13.75 -32.45
N THR A 1032 -32.67 14.84 -33.21
CA THR A 1032 -33.46 15.19 -34.41
C THR A 1032 -32.78 14.85 -35.74
N LYS A 1033 -31.56 14.29 -35.73
CA LYS A 1033 -30.77 14.03 -36.94
C LYS A 1033 -31.06 12.69 -37.62
N ASP A 1034 -30.98 12.70 -38.95
CA ASP A 1034 -31.15 11.56 -39.87
C ASP A 1034 -30.20 10.38 -39.59
N LEU A 1035 -30.65 9.16 -39.95
CA LEU A 1035 -29.93 7.89 -39.80
C LEU A 1035 -28.49 7.92 -40.37
N ALA A 1036 -28.24 8.72 -41.43
CA ALA A 1036 -26.97 8.81 -42.13
C ALA A 1036 -25.85 9.50 -41.33
N GLN A 1037 -26.15 10.54 -40.54
CA GLN A 1037 -25.13 11.23 -39.74
C GLN A 1037 -24.71 10.39 -38.52
N TRP A 1038 -25.62 9.62 -37.96
CA TRP A 1038 -25.33 8.65 -36.91
C TRP A 1038 -24.47 7.47 -37.37
N GLN A 1039 -24.66 7.02 -38.61
CA GLN A 1039 -23.75 6.07 -39.22
C GLN A 1039 -22.32 6.63 -39.29
N LEU A 1040 -22.17 7.93 -39.58
CA LEU A 1040 -20.88 8.61 -39.65
C LEU A 1040 -20.17 8.70 -38.29
N ILE A 1041 -20.89 9.02 -37.21
CA ILE A 1041 -20.36 9.03 -35.82
C ILE A 1041 -19.99 7.62 -35.36
N THR A 1042 -20.84 6.65 -35.69
CA THR A 1042 -20.60 5.23 -35.38
C THR A 1042 -19.35 4.75 -36.13
N LEU A 1043 -19.20 5.11 -37.40
CA LEU A 1043 -18.02 4.83 -38.21
C LEU A 1043 -16.76 5.53 -37.67
N ALA A 1044 -16.84 6.79 -37.25
CA ALA A 1044 -15.73 7.51 -36.63
C ALA A 1044 -15.32 6.87 -35.29
N SER A 1045 -16.29 6.49 -34.46
CA SER A 1045 -16.10 5.81 -33.18
C SER A 1045 -15.45 4.44 -33.36
N ILE A 1046 -15.93 3.66 -34.33
CA ILE A 1046 -15.34 2.38 -34.76
C ILE A 1046 -13.93 2.63 -35.30
N GLY A 1047 -13.70 3.69 -36.07
CA GLY A 1047 -12.40 4.09 -36.58
C GLY A 1047 -11.37 4.34 -35.47
N VAL A 1048 -11.74 5.10 -34.44
CA VAL A 1048 -10.88 5.34 -33.26
C VAL A 1048 -10.56 4.04 -32.54
N MET A 1049 -11.55 3.16 -32.36
CA MET A 1049 -11.32 1.84 -31.75
C MET A 1049 -10.48 0.91 -32.63
N ALA A 1050 -10.57 1.05 -33.95
CA ALA A 1050 -9.79 0.27 -34.91
C ALA A 1050 -8.31 0.68 -34.98
N LEU A 1051 -7.93 1.83 -34.42
CA LEU A 1051 -6.53 2.30 -34.39
C LEU A 1051 -5.62 1.37 -33.59
N ALA A 1052 -6.07 0.82 -32.45
CA ALA A 1052 -5.25 -0.12 -31.66
C ALA A 1052 -5.03 -1.47 -32.40
N PRO A 1053 -6.07 -2.11 -32.97
CA PRO A 1053 -5.92 -3.26 -33.89
C PRO A 1053 -5.06 -2.98 -35.11
N ALA A 1054 -5.28 -1.87 -35.82
CA ALA A 1054 -4.52 -1.50 -37.01
C ALA A 1054 -3.05 -1.23 -36.66
N GLY A 1055 -2.78 -0.53 -35.55
CA GLY A 1055 -1.44 -0.32 -35.02
C GLY A 1055 -0.75 -1.62 -34.64
N ALA A 1056 -1.44 -2.53 -33.96
CA ALA A 1056 -0.91 -3.86 -33.64
C ALA A 1056 -0.58 -4.67 -34.90
N PHE A 1057 -1.47 -4.67 -35.90
CA PHE A 1057 -1.29 -5.34 -37.17
C PHE A 1057 -0.09 -4.79 -37.95
N MET A 1058 0.05 -3.47 -38.04
CA MET A 1058 1.18 -2.80 -38.69
C MET A 1058 2.51 -3.12 -38.02
N ILE A 1059 2.54 -3.15 -36.69
CA ILE A 1059 3.73 -3.55 -35.93
C ILE A 1059 4.05 -5.04 -36.18
N ARG A 1060 3.02 -5.91 -36.19
CA ARG A 1060 3.18 -7.35 -36.37
C ARG A 1060 3.67 -7.73 -37.77
N ILE A 1061 3.28 -7.01 -38.82
CA ILE A 1061 3.79 -7.25 -40.18
C ILE A 1061 5.27 -6.86 -40.31
N ARG A 1062 5.71 -5.84 -39.57
CA ARG A 1062 7.05 -5.25 -39.73
C ARG A 1062 8.08 -5.76 -38.72
N THR A 1063 7.66 -6.56 -37.74
CA THR A 1063 8.53 -7.02 -36.65
C THR A 1063 8.28 -8.48 -36.29
N THR A 1064 9.29 -9.12 -35.72
CA THR A 1064 9.20 -10.52 -35.28
C THR A 1064 8.28 -10.68 -34.06
N THR A 1065 7.77 -11.89 -33.86
CA THR A 1065 6.93 -12.23 -32.70
C THR A 1065 7.63 -11.95 -31.36
N ILE A 1066 8.95 -12.18 -31.29
CA ILE A 1066 9.76 -11.89 -30.10
C ILE A 1066 9.70 -10.40 -29.79
N ARG A 1067 9.91 -9.57 -30.81
CA ARG A 1067 9.91 -8.12 -30.65
C ARG A 1067 8.53 -7.54 -30.33
N CYS A 1068 7.46 -8.10 -30.89
CA CYS A 1068 6.07 -7.77 -30.52
C CYS A 1068 5.80 -8.03 -29.03
N ASN A 1069 6.22 -9.19 -28.52
CA ASN A 1069 6.05 -9.52 -27.10
C ASN A 1069 6.84 -8.58 -26.19
N ARG A 1070 8.06 -8.19 -26.58
CA ARG A 1070 8.86 -7.18 -25.84
C ARG A 1070 8.19 -5.81 -25.86
N MET A 1071 7.69 -5.39 -27.03
CA MET A 1071 6.96 -4.14 -27.20
C MET A 1071 5.73 -4.09 -26.29
N SER A 1072 4.95 -5.18 -26.26
CA SER A 1072 3.82 -5.33 -25.34
C SER A 1072 4.23 -5.17 -23.87
N SER A 1073 5.29 -5.86 -23.46
CA SER A 1073 5.83 -5.80 -22.09
C SER A 1073 6.22 -4.37 -21.69
N LEU A 1074 6.91 -3.65 -22.58
CA LEU A 1074 7.32 -2.25 -22.38
C LEU A 1074 6.14 -1.27 -22.38
N LEU A 1075 5.18 -1.43 -23.28
CA LEU A 1075 3.97 -0.61 -23.32
C LEU A 1075 3.17 -0.74 -22.02
N LEU A 1076 3.01 -1.96 -21.50
CA LEU A 1076 2.39 -2.15 -20.19
C LEU A 1076 3.19 -1.50 -19.07
N ALA A 1077 4.53 -1.59 -19.11
CA ALA A 1077 5.38 -0.96 -18.10
C ALA A 1077 5.19 0.57 -18.08
N PHE A 1078 5.20 1.22 -19.24
CA PHE A 1078 4.99 2.66 -19.35
C PHE A 1078 3.56 3.06 -18.97
N ALA A 1079 2.55 2.30 -19.39
CA ALA A 1079 1.16 2.58 -19.04
C ALA A 1079 0.92 2.51 -17.52
N TYR A 1080 1.54 1.54 -16.81
CA TYR A 1080 1.51 1.47 -15.35
C TYR A 1080 2.20 2.68 -14.68
N LEU A 1081 3.35 3.12 -15.20
CA LEU A 1081 4.08 4.27 -14.67
C LEU A 1081 3.31 5.59 -14.91
N GLN A 1082 2.75 5.76 -16.11
CA GLN A 1082 1.91 6.89 -16.47
C GLN A 1082 0.66 6.94 -15.58
N ALA A 1083 -0.02 5.81 -15.37
CA ALA A 1083 -1.17 5.72 -14.48
C ALA A 1083 -0.81 6.10 -13.03
N GLY A 1084 0.29 5.54 -12.50
CA GLY A 1084 0.76 5.85 -11.15
C GLY A 1084 1.05 7.34 -10.94
N LEU A 1085 1.73 7.97 -11.90
CA LEU A 1085 2.04 9.40 -11.88
C LEU A 1085 0.78 10.28 -11.93
N LEU A 1086 -0.13 10.00 -12.88
CA LEU A 1086 -1.33 10.81 -13.05
C LEU A 1086 -2.28 10.69 -11.85
N VAL A 1087 -2.42 9.51 -11.26
CA VAL A 1087 -3.20 9.32 -10.02
C VAL A 1087 -2.59 10.09 -8.86
N ALA A 1088 -1.26 10.11 -8.72
CA ALA A 1088 -0.59 10.85 -7.66
C ALA A 1088 -0.74 12.37 -7.80
N LEU A 1089 -0.70 12.89 -9.04
CA LEU A 1089 -0.93 14.31 -9.31
C LEU A 1089 -2.40 14.69 -9.06
N LEU A 1090 -3.32 13.87 -9.58
CA LEU A 1090 -4.75 14.15 -9.50
C LEU A 1090 -5.30 13.98 -8.08
N SER A 1091 -4.69 13.17 -7.22
CA SER A 1091 -5.19 12.95 -5.86
C SER A 1091 -5.18 14.20 -4.98
N VAL A 1092 -4.33 15.18 -5.31
CA VAL A 1092 -4.25 16.48 -4.62
C VAL A 1092 -5.23 17.50 -5.23
N LEU A 1093 -5.51 17.38 -6.54
CA LEU A 1093 -6.36 18.33 -7.27
C LEU A 1093 -7.84 17.94 -7.24
N ASN A 1094 -8.14 16.66 -7.49
CA ASN A 1094 -9.47 16.07 -7.47
C ASN A 1094 -9.37 14.60 -7.02
N LEU A 1095 -9.56 14.39 -5.71
CA LEU A 1095 -9.51 13.08 -5.07
C LEU A 1095 -10.43 12.05 -5.76
N ALA A 1096 -11.61 12.49 -6.19
CA ALA A 1096 -12.63 11.61 -6.72
C ALA A 1096 -12.25 11.08 -8.11
N GLN A 1097 -11.83 11.97 -9.02
CA GLN A 1097 -11.33 11.58 -10.33
C GLN A 1097 -10.04 10.75 -10.22
N ALA A 1098 -9.14 11.05 -9.28
CA ALA A 1098 -7.94 10.25 -9.04
C ALA A 1098 -8.28 8.81 -8.65
N THR A 1099 -9.26 8.63 -7.76
CA THR A 1099 -9.69 7.30 -7.30
C THR A 1099 -10.33 6.49 -8.42
N VAL A 1100 -11.22 7.12 -9.22
CA VAL A 1100 -11.84 6.46 -10.38
C VAL A 1100 -10.81 6.13 -11.47
N LEU A 1101 -9.90 7.07 -11.77
CA LEU A 1101 -8.80 6.87 -12.71
C LEU A 1101 -7.93 5.69 -12.27
N ALA A 1102 -7.58 5.61 -10.98
CA ALA A 1102 -6.77 4.52 -10.43
C ALA A 1102 -7.47 3.17 -10.57
N LEU A 1103 -8.74 3.06 -10.20
CA LEU A 1103 -9.51 1.81 -10.29
C LEU A 1103 -9.71 1.37 -11.76
N GLY A 1104 -10.06 2.32 -12.64
CA GLY A 1104 -10.27 2.06 -14.06
C GLY A 1104 -8.99 1.62 -14.76
N THR A 1105 -7.90 2.38 -14.59
CA THR A 1105 -6.60 2.04 -15.21
C THR A 1105 -5.99 0.77 -14.63
N TYR A 1106 -6.10 0.53 -13.32
CA TYR A 1106 -5.65 -0.71 -12.70
C TYR A 1106 -6.38 -1.93 -13.28
N SER A 1107 -7.71 -1.83 -13.45
CA SER A 1107 -8.53 -2.89 -14.04
C SER A 1107 -8.12 -3.17 -15.50
N ALA A 1108 -8.04 -2.12 -16.33
CA ALA A 1108 -7.64 -2.24 -17.73
C ALA A 1108 -6.25 -2.87 -17.88
N LEU A 1109 -5.27 -2.38 -17.12
CA LEU A 1109 -3.90 -2.87 -17.19
C LEU A 1109 -3.76 -4.30 -16.66
N ARG A 1110 -4.54 -4.67 -15.63
CA ARG A 1110 -4.55 -6.05 -15.12
C ARG A 1110 -5.10 -7.03 -16.15
N ILE A 1111 -6.22 -6.71 -16.79
CA ILE A 1111 -6.81 -7.53 -17.86
C ILE A 1111 -5.81 -7.69 -19.01
N ALA A 1112 -5.17 -6.61 -19.43
CA ALA A 1112 -4.15 -6.63 -20.47
C ALA A 1112 -2.91 -7.49 -20.09
N SER A 1113 -2.54 -7.52 -18.81
CA SER A 1113 -1.34 -8.18 -18.31
C SER A 1113 -1.45 -9.69 -18.08
N TRP A 1114 -2.66 -10.28 -18.09
CA TRP A 1114 -2.84 -11.71 -17.87
C TRP A 1114 -2.10 -12.53 -18.96
N LYS A 1115 -1.79 -13.81 -18.71
CA LYS A 1115 -1.31 -14.76 -19.75
C LYS A 1115 -2.41 -15.77 -20.09
N CYS A 1116 -2.85 -15.86 -21.34
CA CYS A 1116 -3.88 -16.83 -21.77
C CYS A 1116 -3.61 -17.34 -23.19
N SER A 1117 -4.27 -18.43 -23.58
CA SER A 1117 -4.28 -18.97 -24.95
C SER A 1117 -4.93 -17.99 -25.96
N ALA A 1118 -4.66 -18.18 -27.25
CA ALA A 1118 -5.13 -17.30 -28.33
C ALA A 1118 -6.67 -17.07 -28.34
N VAL A 1119 -7.46 -18.10 -28.01
CA VAL A 1119 -8.95 -18.04 -27.96
C VAL A 1119 -9.44 -17.08 -26.87
N VAL A 1120 -8.77 -17.05 -25.71
CA VAL A 1120 -9.09 -16.13 -24.60
C VAL A 1120 -8.53 -14.72 -24.87
N GLY A 1121 -7.57 -14.58 -25.79
CA GLY A 1121 -7.02 -13.31 -26.26
C GLY A 1121 -8.07 -12.38 -26.85
N TRP A 1122 -8.96 -12.90 -27.70
CA TRP A 1122 -10.07 -12.12 -28.28
C TRP A 1122 -11.10 -11.69 -27.24
N LEU A 1123 -11.46 -12.57 -26.31
CA LEU A 1123 -12.38 -12.23 -25.22
C LEU A 1123 -11.85 -11.08 -24.36
N ARG A 1124 -10.53 -11.02 -24.12
CA ARG A 1124 -9.91 -9.90 -23.40
C ARG A 1124 -10.00 -8.59 -24.15
N PHE A 1125 -9.77 -8.61 -25.46
CA PHE A 1125 -9.92 -7.42 -26.29
C PHE A 1125 -11.36 -6.90 -26.24
N VAL A 1126 -12.36 -7.80 -26.28
CA VAL A 1126 -13.78 -7.45 -26.13
C VAL A 1126 -14.05 -6.80 -24.77
N VAL A 1127 -13.61 -7.43 -23.68
CA VAL A 1127 -13.80 -6.88 -22.31
C VAL A 1127 -13.08 -5.54 -22.14
N MET A 1128 -11.87 -5.38 -22.66
CA MET A 1128 -11.15 -4.09 -22.64
C MET A 1128 -11.75 -3.04 -23.57
N SER A 1129 -12.44 -3.45 -24.63
CA SER A 1129 -13.18 -2.52 -25.48
C SER A 1129 -14.34 -1.89 -24.71
N MET A 1130 -14.99 -2.61 -23.79
CA MET A 1130 -16.02 -2.04 -22.90
C MET A 1130 -15.48 -0.96 -21.94
N LEU A 1131 -14.17 -0.99 -21.64
CA LEU A 1131 -13.50 0.02 -20.82
C LEU A 1131 -13.07 1.26 -21.63
N HIS A 1132 -13.25 1.26 -22.95
CA HIS A 1132 -12.89 2.37 -23.82
C HIS A 1132 -13.96 3.48 -23.77
N PRO A 1133 -13.59 4.76 -23.51
CA PRO A 1133 -14.55 5.87 -23.39
C PRO A 1133 -15.47 6.03 -24.60
N VAL A 1134 -14.96 5.79 -25.81
CA VAL A 1134 -15.76 5.85 -27.05
C VAL A 1134 -16.84 4.76 -27.11
N MET A 1135 -16.65 3.60 -26.46
CA MET A 1135 -17.71 2.60 -26.31
C MET A 1135 -18.82 3.06 -25.39
N TRP A 1136 -18.55 3.97 -24.44
CA TRP A 1136 -19.59 4.55 -23.61
C TRP A 1136 -20.54 5.42 -24.45
N VAL A 1137 -20.00 6.12 -25.45
CA VAL A 1137 -20.80 6.89 -26.43
C VAL A 1137 -21.69 5.98 -27.27
N LEU A 1138 -21.19 4.80 -27.68
CA LEU A 1138 -21.99 3.80 -28.41
C LEU A 1138 -23.01 3.08 -27.49
N ALA A 1139 -22.63 2.80 -26.25
CA ALA A 1139 -23.50 2.19 -25.25
C ALA A 1139 -24.68 3.10 -24.88
N LEU A 1140 -24.49 4.42 -24.88
CA LEU A 1140 -25.58 5.40 -24.72
C LEU A 1140 -26.71 5.19 -25.73
N ARG A 1141 -26.40 4.80 -26.98
CA ARG A 1141 -27.41 4.50 -28.00
C ARG A 1141 -28.16 3.19 -27.71
N MET A 1142 -27.47 2.14 -27.29
CA MET A 1142 -28.15 0.89 -26.87
C MET A 1142 -29.07 1.16 -25.67
N VAL A 1143 -28.60 1.97 -24.73
CA VAL A 1143 -29.36 2.33 -23.53
C VAL A 1143 -30.57 3.22 -23.87
N GLN A 1144 -30.48 4.09 -24.87
CA GLN A 1144 -31.63 4.83 -25.42
C GLN A 1144 -32.70 3.88 -25.99
N THR A 1145 -32.30 2.77 -26.63
CA THR A 1145 -33.24 1.76 -27.12
C THR A 1145 -33.78 0.83 -26.02
N LEU A 1146 -33.11 0.76 -24.86
CA LEU A 1146 -33.41 -0.15 -23.74
C LEU A 1146 -33.97 0.57 -22.48
N GLY A 1147 -34.25 1.88 -22.54
CA GLY A 1147 -34.95 2.61 -21.48
C GLY A 1147 -34.13 2.98 -20.24
N GLY A 1148 -32.79 2.92 -20.27
CA GLY A 1148 -31.95 3.28 -19.11
C GLY A 1148 -31.63 4.78 -19.00
N GLY A 1149 -32.48 5.58 -18.36
CA GLY A 1149 -32.34 7.06 -18.35
C GLY A 1149 -31.10 7.65 -17.64
N SER A 1150 -30.57 6.99 -16.59
CA SER A 1150 -29.60 7.62 -15.68
C SER A 1150 -28.20 7.88 -16.28
N PHE A 1151 -27.66 6.92 -17.04
CA PHE A 1151 -26.32 7.08 -17.65
C PHE A 1151 -26.31 8.14 -18.77
N LYS A 1152 -27.41 8.23 -19.53
CA LYS A 1152 -27.62 9.25 -20.55
C LYS A 1152 -27.56 10.64 -19.95
N VAL A 1153 -28.38 10.90 -18.92
CA VAL A 1153 -28.43 12.20 -18.25
C VAL A 1153 -27.06 12.59 -17.70
N ALA A 1154 -26.33 11.68 -17.05
CA ALA A 1154 -25.00 11.97 -16.51
C ALA A 1154 -23.98 12.36 -17.60
N PHE A 1155 -23.97 11.66 -18.73
CA PHE A 1155 -23.08 11.97 -19.86
C PHE A 1155 -23.43 13.30 -20.52
N GLU A 1156 -24.72 13.53 -20.80
CA GLU A 1156 -25.20 14.79 -21.40
C GLU A 1156 -24.85 15.98 -20.53
N GLN A 1157 -25.07 15.85 -19.21
CA GLN A 1157 -24.69 16.89 -18.28
C GLN A 1157 -23.16 17.07 -18.21
N ALA A 1158 -22.35 16.00 -18.17
CA ALA A 1158 -20.89 16.13 -18.18
C ALA A 1158 -20.37 16.90 -19.41
N MET A 1159 -20.93 16.62 -20.60
CA MET A 1159 -20.61 17.36 -21.83
C MET A 1159 -21.05 18.82 -21.74
N MET A 1160 -22.29 19.07 -21.36
CA MET A 1160 -22.83 20.42 -21.24
C MET A 1160 -22.02 21.28 -20.26
N HIS A 1161 -21.60 20.72 -19.13
CA HIS A 1161 -20.80 21.45 -18.15
C HIS A 1161 -19.35 21.67 -18.62
N TRP A 1162 -18.78 20.75 -19.42
CA TRP A 1162 -17.48 21.00 -20.04
C TRP A 1162 -17.57 22.12 -21.08
N MET A 1163 -18.55 22.07 -21.97
CA MET A 1163 -18.72 23.06 -23.05
C MET A 1163 -19.10 24.46 -22.53
N LEU A 1164 -20.01 24.54 -21.56
CA LEU A 1164 -20.49 25.84 -21.04
C LEU A 1164 -19.62 26.39 -19.91
N PHE A 1165 -19.07 25.52 -19.06
CA PHE A 1165 -18.41 25.93 -17.81
C PHE A 1165 -16.95 25.46 -17.72
N GLY A 1166 -16.40 24.75 -18.71
CA GLY A 1166 -14.99 24.33 -18.70
C GLY A 1166 -14.60 23.31 -17.63
N SER A 1167 -15.49 22.37 -17.27
CA SER A 1167 -15.14 21.30 -16.31
C SER A 1167 -14.01 20.37 -16.80
N ALA A 1168 -13.18 19.87 -15.88
CA ALA A 1168 -11.96 19.12 -16.20
C ALA A 1168 -12.20 17.63 -16.52
N THR A 1169 -13.40 17.10 -16.25
CA THR A 1169 -13.74 15.68 -16.41
C THR A 1169 -13.45 15.15 -17.81
N VAL A 1170 -13.92 15.85 -18.83
CA VAL A 1170 -13.75 15.44 -20.24
C VAL A 1170 -12.27 15.47 -20.64
N PRO A 1171 -11.53 16.58 -20.42
CA PRO A 1171 -10.08 16.61 -20.60
C PRO A 1171 -9.35 15.44 -19.91
N ILE A 1172 -9.69 15.12 -18.65
CA ILE A 1172 -9.02 14.05 -17.90
C ILE A 1172 -9.33 12.67 -18.51
N VAL A 1173 -10.58 12.40 -18.90
CA VAL A 1173 -10.92 11.14 -19.58
C VAL A 1173 -10.16 11.02 -20.91
N CYS A 1174 -10.05 12.09 -21.68
CA CYS A 1174 -9.38 12.09 -22.99
C CYS A 1174 -7.85 12.08 -22.91
N LEU A 1175 -7.23 12.79 -21.96
CA LEU A 1175 -5.78 12.97 -21.88
C LEU A 1175 -5.09 12.02 -20.88
N ALA A 1176 -5.81 11.54 -19.85
CA ALA A 1176 -5.26 10.63 -18.85
C ALA A 1176 -5.75 9.19 -19.06
N TYR A 1177 -7.07 8.96 -19.03
CA TYR A 1177 -7.62 7.60 -19.03
C TYR A 1177 -7.53 6.92 -20.41
N LEU A 1178 -8.00 7.58 -21.47
CA LEU A 1178 -8.03 7.04 -22.83
C LEU A 1178 -6.64 6.58 -23.32
N PRO A 1179 -5.55 7.36 -23.21
CA PRO A 1179 -4.24 6.93 -23.69
C PRO A 1179 -3.75 5.67 -22.98
N ILE A 1180 -3.97 5.55 -21.66
CA ILE A 1180 -3.57 4.37 -20.89
C ILE A 1180 -4.36 3.12 -21.34
N VAL A 1181 -5.67 3.27 -21.59
CA VAL A 1181 -6.51 2.16 -22.07
C VAL A 1181 -6.09 1.72 -23.48
N VAL A 1182 -5.80 2.67 -24.37
CA VAL A 1182 -5.31 2.37 -25.74
C VAL A 1182 -3.94 1.69 -25.70
N GLN A 1183 -3.02 2.15 -24.84
CA GLN A 1183 -1.73 1.48 -24.61
C GLN A 1183 -1.93 0.03 -24.12
N ALA A 1184 -2.87 -0.18 -23.20
CA ALA A 1184 -3.21 -1.51 -22.71
C ALA A 1184 -3.77 -2.40 -23.83
N GLN A 1185 -4.67 -1.87 -24.67
CA GLN A 1185 -5.26 -2.57 -25.83
C GLN A 1185 -4.20 -2.97 -26.86
N LEU A 1186 -3.36 -2.02 -27.25
CA LEU A 1186 -2.23 -2.27 -28.16
C LEU A 1186 -1.30 -3.36 -27.59
N ALA A 1187 -0.97 -3.29 -26.30
CA ALA A 1187 -0.14 -4.30 -25.67
C ALA A 1187 -0.81 -5.68 -25.59
N ALA A 1188 -2.12 -5.75 -25.31
CA ALA A 1188 -2.86 -7.00 -25.29
C ALA A 1188 -2.88 -7.67 -26.67
N LEU A 1189 -3.10 -6.90 -27.73
CA LEU A 1189 -3.12 -7.37 -29.11
C LEU A 1189 -1.74 -7.84 -29.62
N LEU A 1190 -0.67 -7.16 -29.22
CA LEU A 1190 0.71 -7.57 -29.56
C LEU A 1190 1.17 -8.88 -28.90
N ASN A 1191 0.46 -9.36 -27.87
CA ASN A 1191 0.71 -10.64 -27.21
C ASN A 1191 -0.08 -11.82 -27.79
N ILE A 1192 -1.05 -11.57 -28.69
CA ILE A 1192 -1.82 -12.58 -29.44
C ILE A 1192 -1.06 -12.83 -30.74
#